data_AF-A0A2E8CUZ0-F1
#
_entry.id   AF-A0A2E8CUZ0-F1
#
_cell.length_a   1.000
_cell.length_b   1.000
_cell.length_c   1.000
_cell.angle_alpha   90.00
_cell.angle_beta   90.00
_cell.angle_gamma   90.00
#
_symmetry.space_group_name_H-M   'P 1'
#
loop_
_entity.id
_entity.type
_entity.pdbx_description
1 polymer ?
#
loop_
_entity_poly.entity_id
_entity_poly.type
_entity_poly.pdbx_seq_one_letter_code
_entity_poly.pdbx_strand_id
1 'polypeptide(L)'
;MVTAFRKVFVFIGAFLATGGWLRSEVNWITLNNDVHAFLQSYCVKCHGANDNKGDYVLHDFFKRDGEQWKVNVADNENLYVLRDVLDQLNLGEMPPEKKGVKQPKYEEVKATTAWLTDTLLSLEEGKRSNVTVLRRLNRTEYRNTMHDLLGLDGLTKDLTSSFPADDEYHGFTNIGEALNLSDAHLEAYLEAADKYLRMAFHFGEIPNPRHIEFEPESWGYESRMAVTPWMYRLATPGRYLDIGAGAKQLSEKFDLATYPRPFVNRGIEEAGYYRITINAEAIRRLTHPYDPSMIPTDLTPPMQLGLYISDGRKGAAAAGVKSRSKVGWWDLKDHEAQDFEVTVWLDKGAVPMLNWDNGPGPSDYWMRDILIKYHTDVEFRGKQGAHAWHIKPDTAVPGRIVSDVWKGPLVRVHDFVMQGPIHKTFRSRAQFEFADGVTDIRELDLELALKRFTRKAFRRPVAPTDYEPFVRLAKHAMKDLKRSREEAFYIALKAVLVSPDFLYLKERGDENGKLTSWEMASRLSYFLWSSMPDPELYSMARSGGLLKPEVIQQQVERMLEDPKSRDFVEGFATSWLRLDKLGEMPADSLKFQEYYQYGLEDSMKAETLAFVQHAMEANAPLTDFLDSDYTFMNEDLARHYKVGDVKGMHLRRVALPAESPRGGLLGQASILTLSANGIDTSPVVRGVWVLENLMGTPPPPPPPDVEPLDPDVRGAITIKQRLAKHSEIESCADCHAKIDPFGFPLEYFDPVGGYRETYFRSRRWDRVERRTVAFPGRPVDGLAELRSGEIFSNPNELKAVLLDRKDVFARGLTEKLLTYAAGRTMTYRDHGELERMANRALLEGHGFRNLIVDVAISEVFTNR
;
A
#
# COMPACT_ATOMS: atom_id res chain seq x y z
N MET A 1 10.99 35.22 -2.93
CA MET A 1 9.62 34.69 -2.82
C MET A 1 9.43 33.89 -1.53
N VAL A 2 10.38 33.00 -1.17
CA VAL A 2 10.47 32.29 0.13
C VAL A 2 10.47 33.23 1.35
N THR A 3 11.13 34.39 1.25
CA THR A 3 11.23 35.39 2.33
C THR A 3 9.97 36.20 2.59
N ALA A 4 9.05 36.32 1.63
CA ALA A 4 7.79 37.05 1.79
C ALA A 4 6.70 36.16 2.43
N PHE A 5 6.68 34.87 2.10
CA PHE A 5 5.79 33.87 2.74
C PHE A 5 6.17 33.59 4.20
N ARG A 6 7.47 33.63 4.53
CA ARG A 6 7.97 33.53 5.92
C ARG A 6 7.34 34.55 6.88
N LYS A 7 7.08 35.78 6.41
CA LYS A 7 6.56 36.86 7.28
C LYS A 7 5.08 36.72 7.64
N VAL A 8 4.28 36.01 6.82
CA VAL A 8 2.86 35.76 7.12
C VAL A 8 2.70 34.58 8.08
N PHE A 9 3.56 33.55 7.96
CA PHE A 9 3.55 32.40 8.90
C PHE A 9 4.17 32.73 10.26
N VAL A 10 5.22 33.55 10.32
CA VAL A 10 5.85 33.96 11.59
C VAL A 10 4.92 34.83 12.45
N PHE A 11 3.99 35.59 11.83
CA PHE A 11 3.02 36.40 12.57
C PHE A 11 1.86 35.60 13.20
N ILE A 12 1.60 34.37 12.72
CA ILE A 12 0.61 33.46 13.32
C ILE A 12 1.30 32.51 14.32
N GLY A 13 2.57 32.13 14.08
CA GLY A 13 3.37 31.34 15.03
C GLY A 13 3.70 32.06 16.34
N ALA A 14 3.74 33.40 16.35
CA ALA A 14 4.09 34.18 17.54
C ALA A 14 2.95 34.35 18.57
N PHE A 15 1.71 34.00 18.23
CA PHE A 15 0.58 34.03 19.20
C PHE A 15 0.37 32.70 19.94
N LEU A 16 1.14 31.66 19.59
CA LEU A 16 1.07 30.33 20.22
C LEU A 16 2.09 30.12 21.35
N ALA A 17 2.91 31.14 21.67
CA ALA A 17 4.03 31.02 22.62
C ALA A 17 3.81 31.73 23.97
N THR A 18 2.58 32.13 24.31
CA THR A 18 2.25 32.69 25.65
C THR A 18 1.04 31.99 26.26
N GLY A 19 1.11 30.66 26.36
CA GLY A 19 0.27 29.89 27.28
C GLY A 19 0.90 29.90 28.67
N GLY A 20 0.47 30.85 29.50
CA GLY A 20 0.88 30.92 30.91
C GLY A 20 0.59 29.62 31.64
N TRP A 21 1.60 29.13 32.36
CA TRP A 21 1.52 27.99 33.24
C TRP A 21 0.50 28.24 34.37
N LEU A 22 -0.61 27.50 34.32
CA LEU A 22 -1.42 27.12 35.48
C LEU A 22 -1.71 25.61 35.32
N ARG A 23 -0.70 24.80 35.64
CA ARG A 23 -0.78 23.33 35.74
C ARG A 23 -0.74 22.96 37.23
N SER A 24 -1.89 22.73 37.84
CA SER A 24 -2.05 22.07 39.14
C SER A 24 -3.55 21.80 39.29
N GLU A 25 -4.07 20.58 39.18
CA GLU A 25 -4.18 19.66 40.32
C GLU A 25 -4.39 18.16 39.95
N VAL A 26 -4.47 17.75 38.68
CA VAL A 26 -4.87 16.37 38.28
C VAL A 26 -3.68 15.42 38.03
N ASN A 27 -2.65 15.45 38.88
CA ASN A 27 -1.43 14.65 38.65
C ASN A 27 -1.41 13.32 39.43
N TRP A 28 -2.24 13.17 40.46
CA TRP A 28 -2.19 12.02 41.36
C TRP A 28 -3.58 11.45 41.63
N ILE A 29 -3.74 10.13 41.51
CA ILE A 29 -4.99 9.42 41.83
C ILE A 29 -4.80 8.55 43.05
N THR A 30 -5.77 8.57 43.96
CA THR A 30 -5.84 7.64 45.09
C THR A 30 -6.29 6.24 44.63
N LEU A 31 -5.46 5.23 44.90
CA LEU A 31 -5.82 3.83 44.74
C LEU A 31 -6.89 3.39 45.74
N ASN A 32 -7.82 2.57 45.27
CA ASN A 32 -8.64 1.75 46.15
C ASN A 32 -7.74 0.76 46.93
N ASN A 33 -7.96 0.64 48.24
CA ASN A 33 -7.17 -0.23 49.11
C ASN A 33 -7.24 -1.71 48.71
N ASP A 34 -8.38 -2.19 48.20
CA ASP A 34 -8.57 -3.56 47.73
C ASP A 34 -7.76 -3.80 46.44
N VAL A 35 -7.70 -2.80 45.56
CA VAL A 35 -6.88 -2.85 44.33
C VAL A 35 -5.40 -2.84 44.67
N HIS A 36 -4.97 -2.00 45.62
CA HIS A 36 -3.59 -2.04 46.09
C HIS A 36 -3.24 -3.41 46.71
N ALA A 37 -4.13 -3.98 47.53
CA ALA A 37 -3.94 -5.30 48.11
C ALA A 37 -3.87 -6.42 47.05
N PHE A 38 -4.67 -6.30 45.99
CA PHE A 38 -4.63 -7.18 44.82
C PHE A 38 -3.25 -7.11 44.14
N LEU A 39 -2.81 -5.92 43.77
CA LEU A 39 -1.53 -5.71 43.08
C LEU A 39 -0.34 -6.19 43.92
N GLN A 40 -0.37 -5.96 45.23
CA GLN A 40 0.65 -6.49 46.16
C GLN A 40 0.65 -8.02 46.21
N SER A 41 -0.53 -8.64 46.22
CA SER A 41 -0.68 -10.09 46.36
C SER A 41 -0.31 -10.86 45.10
N TYR A 42 -0.59 -10.29 43.93
CA TYR A 42 -0.59 -11.00 42.66
C TYR A 42 0.46 -10.47 41.67
N CYS A 43 0.89 -9.20 41.77
CA CYS A 43 1.75 -8.55 40.78
C CYS A 43 3.15 -8.23 41.34
N VAL A 44 3.25 -7.63 42.53
CA VAL A 44 4.51 -7.08 43.08
C VAL A 44 5.58 -8.13 43.33
N LYS A 45 5.21 -9.40 43.53
CA LYS A 45 6.21 -10.49 43.68
C LYS A 45 7.09 -10.66 42.45
N CYS A 46 6.54 -10.44 41.25
CA CYS A 46 7.23 -10.65 39.96
C CYS A 46 7.55 -9.34 39.22
N HIS A 47 6.96 -8.22 39.65
CA HIS A 47 7.15 -6.87 39.12
C HIS A 47 7.64 -5.91 40.23
N GLY A 48 8.43 -6.41 41.17
CA GLY A 48 8.92 -5.67 42.34
C GLY A 48 10.37 -5.23 42.17
N ALA A 49 10.92 -4.53 43.16
CA ALA A 49 12.31 -4.04 43.11
C ALA A 49 13.38 -5.15 42.97
N ASN A 50 13.03 -6.41 43.29
CA ASN A 50 13.97 -7.54 43.32
C ASN A 50 13.77 -8.56 42.17
N ASP A 51 12.67 -8.49 41.43
CA ASP A 51 12.34 -9.38 40.30
C ASP A 51 11.55 -8.49 39.32
N ASN A 52 12.16 -8.10 38.19
CA ASN A 52 11.60 -7.16 37.21
C ASN A 52 11.30 -7.91 35.91
N LYS A 53 10.27 -8.76 35.93
CA LYS A 53 9.86 -9.51 34.73
C LYS A 53 9.00 -8.62 33.83
N GLY A 54 9.32 -8.58 32.54
CA GLY A 54 8.58 -7.81 31.55
C GLY A 54 8.80 -6.30 31.60
N ASP A 55 9.95 -5.84 32.10
CA ASP A 55 10.39 -4.43 32.12
C ASP A 55 9.52 -3.44 32.94
N TYR A 56 8.58 -3.93 33.76
CA TYR A 56 7.75 -3.09 34.63
C TYR A 56 8.10 -3.23 36.11
N VAL A 57 8.51 -2.12 36.73
CA VAL A 57 8.74 -2.04 38.19
C VAL A 57 7.54 -1.38 38.86
N LEU A 58 6.63 -2.20 39.41
CA LEU A 58 5.44 -1.73 40.14
C LEU A 58 5.76 -1.22 41.57
N HIS A 59 6.99 -1.38 42.06
CA HIS A 59 7.36 -0.97 43.41
C HIS A 59 7.39 0.56 43.60
N ASP A 60 7.91 1.30 42.62
CA ASP A 60 8.00 2.77 42.65
C ASP A 60 6.76 3.47 42.07
N PHE A 61 5.84 2.66 41.55
CA PHE A 61 4.63 3.09 40.87
C PHE A 61 3.59 3.70 41.82
N PHE A 62 3.54 3.20 43.06
CA PHE A 62 2.60 3.63 44.10
C PHE A 62 3.34 4.41 45.18
N LYS A 63 3.05 5.71 45.33
CA LYS A 63 3.55 6.50 46.46
C LYS A 63 2.51 6.56 47.57
N ARG A 64 2.98 6.39 48.80
CA ARG A 64 2.14 6.53 49.98
C ARG A 64 2.02 8.00 50.37
N ASP A 65 0.79 8.47 50.51
CA ASP A 65 0.44 9.80 51.01
C ASP A 65 -0.56 9.62 52.17
N GLY A 66 -0.03 9.56 53.40
CA GLY A 66 -0.80 9.21 54.61
C GLY A 66 -1.24 7.73 54.65
N GLU A 67 -2.54 7.50 54.80
CA GLU A 67 -3.16 6.15 54.76
C GLU A 67 -3.55 5.71 53.34
N GLN A 68 -3.38 6.57 52.35
CA GLN A 68 -3.77 6.32 50.96
C GLN A 68 -2.55 6.06 50.07
N TRP A 69 -2.73 5.17 49.11
CA TRP A 69 -1.78 4.94 48.03
C TRP A 69 -2.16 5.80 46.84
N LYS A 70 -1.18 6.43 46.19
CA LYS A 70 -1.41 7.29 45.03
C LYS A 70 -0.50 6.92 43.86
N VAL A 71 -1.02 7.05 42.64
CA VAL A 71 -0.25 6.90 41.39
C VAL A 71 -0.13 8.25 40.71
N ASN A 72 1.07 8.57 40.22
CA ASN A 72 1.29 9.74 39.39
C ASN A 72 0.90 9.42 37.94
N VAL A 73 -0.15 10.04 37.46
CA VAL A 73 -0.66 9.86 36.09
C VAL A 73 -0.38 11.06 35.19
N ALA A 74 0.39 12.04 35.67
CA ALA A 74 0.95 13.08 34.82
C ALA A 74 2.03 12.53 33.87
N ASP A 75 2.61 11.39 34.24
CA ASP A 75 3.52 10.61 33.41
C ASP A 75 2.72 9.70 32.47
N ASN A 76 2.94 9.82 31.16
CA ASN A 76 2.27 8.97 30.18
C ASN A 76 2.71 7.51 30.33
N GLU A 77 3.93 7.23 30.80
CA GLU A 77 4.38 5.84 31.04
C GLU A 77 3.53 5.13 32.09
N ASN A 78 3.21 5.81 33.20
CA ASN A 78 2.36 5.21 34.23
C ASN A 78 0.93 4.97 33.74
N LEU A 79 0.42 5.80 32.83
CA LEU A 79 -0.87 5.52 32.19
C LEU A 79 -0.82 4.29 31.29
N TYR A 80 0.26 4.11 30.53
CA TYR A 80 0.46 2.90 29.72
C TYR A 80 0.54 1.65 30.59
N VAL A 81 1.26 1.69 31.72
CA VAL A 81 1.34 0.55 32.64
C VAL A 81 -0.03 0.20 33.23
N LEU A 82 -0.83 1.20 33.65
CA LEU A 82 -2.19 0.93 34.14
C LEU A 82 -3.08 0.29 33.06
N ARG A 83 -2.94 0.73 31.79
CA ARG A 83 -3.65 0.16 30.65
C ARG A 83 -3.21 -1.27 30.37
N ASP A 84 -1.91 -1.54 30.33
CA ASP A 84 -1.39 -2.89 30.11
C ASP A 84 -1.81 -3.83 31.24
N VAL A 85 -1.78 -3.40 32.51
CA VAL A 85 -2.30 -4.22 33.62
C VAL A 85 -3.77 -4.57 33.40
N LEU A 86 -4.61 -3.62 32.96
CA LEU A 86 -6.02 -3.90 32.64
C LEU A 86 -6.15 -4.90 31.50
N ASP A 87 -5.38 -4.73 30.42
CA ASP A 87 -5.41 -5.61 29.24
C ASP A 87 -4.94 -7.03 29.60
N GLN A 88 -3.82 -7.17 30.31
CA GLN A 88 -3.31 -8.48 30.76
C GLN A 88 -4.28 -9.21 31.69
N LEU A 89 -5.00 -8.47 32.56
CA LEU A 89 -6.05 -9.04 33.41
C LEU A 89 -7.27 -9.49 32.61
N ASN A 90 -7.69 -8.70 31.62
CA ASN A 90 -8.81 -9.04 30.74
C ASN A 90 -8.49 -10.25 29.84
N LEU A 91 -7.24 -10.36 29.38
CA LEU A 91 -6.75 -11.50 28.61
C LEU A 91 -6.54 -12.77 29.47
N GLY A 92 -6.57 -12.64 30.80
CA GLY A 92 -6.27 -13.73 31.73
C GLY A 92 -4.81 -14.20 31.70
N GLU A 93 -3.91 -13.42 31.10
CA GLU A 93 -2.49 -13.78 30.99
C GLU A 93 -1.72 -13.51 32.29
N MET A 94 -2.21 -12.57 33.10
CA MET A 94 -1.59 -12.19 34.37
C MET A 94 -2.58 -12.36 35.55
N PRO A 95 -2.15 -12.96 36.66
CA PRO A 95 -0.86 -13.65 36.88
C PRO A 95 -0.74 -14.94 36.05
N PRO A 96 0.47 -15.32 35.59
CA PRO A 96 0.62 -16.47 34.71
C PRO A 96 0.29 -17.78 35.44
N GLU A 97 -0.38 -18.72 34.76
CA GLU A 97 -0.71 -20.05 35.28
C GLU A 97 0.53 -20.96 35.36
N LYS A 98 1.46 -20.60 36.26
CA LYS A 98 2.70 -21.35 36.52
C LYS A 98 2.75 -21.88 37.95
N LYS A 99 3.43 -23.01 38.12
CA LYS A 99 3.60 -23.65 39.43
C LYS A 99 4.24 -22.69 40.43
N GLY A 100 3.55 -22.41 41.54
CA GLY A 100 4.03 -21.51 42.60
C GLY A 100 3.65 -20.02 42.43
N VAL A 101 2.86 -19.69 41.40
CA VAL A 101 2.20 -18.39 41.24
C VAL A 101 0.77 -18.50 41.77
N LYS A 102 0.37 -17.54 42.61
CA LYS A 102 -0.97 -17.51 43.22
C LYS A 102 -1.95 -16.91 42.20
N GLN A 103 -3.07 -17.59 41.97
CA GLN A 103 -4.12 -17.11 41.07
C GLN A 103 -5.21 -16.35 41.84
N PRO A 104 -5.70 -15.21 41.32
CA PRO A 104 -6.78 -14.43 41.93
C PRO A 104 -8.14 -15.09 41.71
N LYS A 105 -9.14 -14.75 42.55
CA LYS A 105 -10.54 -15.14 42.30
C LYS A 105 -11.17 -14.22 41.25
N TYR A 106 -12.15 -14.74 40.53
CA TYR A 106 -12.92 -13.98 39.52
C TYR A 106 -13.46 -12.63 40.05
N GLU A 107 -14.03 -12.61 41.26
CA GLU A 107 -14.55 -11.38 41.86
C GLU A 107 -13.46 -10.35 42.20
N GLU A 108 -12.25 -10.80 42.55
CA GLU A 108 -11.11 -9.91 42.79
C GLU A 108 -10.64 -9.28 41.48
N VAL A 109 -10.51 -10.08 40.41
CA VAL A 109 -10.15 -9.59 39.07
C VAL A 109 -11.19 -8.60 38.58
N LYS A 110 -12.48 -8.94 38.66
CA LYS A 110 -13.58 -8.07 38.22
C LYS A 110 -13.61 -6.74 38.98
N ALA A 111 -13.38 -6.75 40.29
CA ALA A 111 -13.32 -5.51 41.07
C ALA A 111 -12.11 -4.64 40.68
N THR A 112 -10.95 -5.26 40.45
CA THR A 112 -9.74 -4.56 40.01
C THR A 112 -9.88 -3.99 38.61
N THR A 113 -10.37 -4.76 37.65
CA THR A 113 -10.57 -4.27 36.27
C THR A 113 -11.64 -3.19 36.21
N ALA A 114 -12.72 -3.29 37.00
CA ALA A 114 -13.73 -2.23 37.11
C ALA A 114 -13.15 -0.93 37.67
N TRP A 115 -12.31 -0.99 38.72
CA TRP A 115 -11.68 0.21 39.28
C TRP A 115 -10.65 0.82 38.32
N LEU A 116 -9.81 0.00 37.69
CA LEU A 116 -8.86 0.47 36.67
C LEU A 116 -9.60 1.14 35.52
N THR A 117 -10.73 0.55 35.12
CA THR A 117 -11.58 1.10 34.06
C THR A 117 -12.12 2.47 34.43
N ASP A 118 -12.79 2.59 35.58
CA ASP A 118 -13.36 3.86 36.04
C ASP A 118 -12.29 4.95 36.25
N THR A 119 -11.13 4.54 36.77
CA THR A 119 -9.98 5.42 36.98
C THR A 119 -9.43 5.96 35.66
N LEU A 120 -9.22 5.09 34.67
CA LEU A 120 -8.73 5.52 33.36
C LEU A 120 -9.76 6.40 32.62
N LEU A 121 -11.07 6.11 32.76
CA LEU A 121 -12.15 6.95 32.20
C LEU A 121 -12.09 8.37 32.80
N SER A 122 -12.08 8.48 34.12
CA SER A 122 -12.10 9.77 34.83
C SER A 122 -10.86 10.62 34.56
N LEU A 123 -9.70 10.00 34.36
CA LEU A 123 -8.49 10.71 33.95
C LEU A 123 -8.56 11.30 32.57
N GLU A 124 -9.14 10.57 31.62
CA GLU A 124 -9.34 11.10 30.30
C GLU A 124 -10.37 12.23 30.32
N GLU A 125 -11.43 12.14 31.11
CA GLU A 125 -12.38 13.24 31.37
C GLU A 125 -11.66 14.51 31.87
N GLY A 126 -10.69 14.36 32.79
CA GLY A 126 -9.84 15.46 33.27
C GLY A 126 -8.84 15.98 32.22
N LYS A 127 -8.39 15.12 31.31
CA LYS A 127 -7.56 15.48 30.14
C LYS A 127 -8.39 15.95 28.94
N ARG A 128 -9.50 16.68 29.14
CA ARG A 128 -10.14 17.52 28.09
C ARG A 128 -9.13 18.56 27.57
N SER A 129 -8.14 18.10 26.84
CA SER A 129 -7.20 18.87 26.09
C SER A 129 -7.97 19.40 24.90
N ASN A 130 -8.22 20.70 24.89
CA ASN A 130 -8.74 21.42 23.72
C ASN A 130 -7.79 21.37 22.51
N VAL A 131 -6.66 20.65 22.57
CA VAL A 131 -5.72 20.53 21.45
C VAL A 131 -6.36 19.66 20.38
N THR A 132 -6.80 20.28 19.29
CA THR A 132 -7.24 19.58 18.08
C THR A 132 -6.02 18.97 17.45
N VAL A 133 -5.92 17.65 17.42
CA VAL A 133 -4.94 16.98 16.56
C VAL A 133 -5.33 17.35 15.14
N LEU A 134 -4.52 18.17 14.48
CA LEU A 134 -4.75 18.57 13.10
C LEU A 134 -4.19 17.49 12.19
N ARG A 135 -5.06 16.65 11.63
CA ARG A 135 -4.67 15.65 10.64
C ARG A 135 -4.40 16.32 9.29
N ARG A 136 -3.15 16.28 8.84
CA ARG A 136 -2.77 16.66 7.46
C ARG A 136 -3.19 15.53 6.50
N LEU A 137 -3.48 15.88 5.25
CA LEU A 137 -3.62 14.90 4.17
C LEU A 137 -2.30 14.18 3.98
N ASN A 138 -2.26 12.86 4.08
CA ASN A 138 -1.06 12.10 3.75
C ASN A 138 -0.73 12.20 2.24
N ARG A 139 0.39 11.62 1.81
CA ARG A 139 0.83 11.69 0.40
C ARG A 139 -0.22 11.17 -0.58
N THR A 140 -0.82 10.03 -0.28
CA THR A 140 -1.86 9.39 -1.12
C THR A 140 -3.13 10.23 -1.17
N GLU A 141 -3.59 10.72 -0.02
CA GLU A 141 -4.78 11.56 0.10
C GLU A 141 -4.60 12.89 -0.63
N TYR A 142 -3.43 13.53 -0.53
CA TYR A 142 -3.11 14.73 -1.29
C TYR A 142 -3.17 14.46 -2.80
N ARG A 143 -2.52 13.39 -3.26
CA ARG A 143 -2.52 12.99 -4.69
C ARG A 143 -3.94 12.79 -5.21
N ASN A 144 -4.73 11.96 -4.52
CA ASN A 144 -6.09 11.63 -4.92
C ASN A 144 -7.00 12.89 -4.88
N THR A 145 -6.84 13.73 -3.85
CA THR A 145 -7.55 15.03 -3.75
C THR A 145 -7.21 15.96 -4.91
N MET A 146 -5.94 16.04 -5.32
CA MET A 146 -5.52 16.85 -6.46
C MET A 146 -6.12 16.35 -7.77
N HIS A 147 -6.21 15.04 -7.96
CA HIS A 147 -6.87 14.43 -9.12
C HIS A 147 -8.35 14.79 -9.16
N ASP A 148 -9.08 14.63 -8.06
CA ASP A 148 -10.52 14.90 -7.99
C ASP A 148 -10.87 16.39 -8.04
N LEU A 149 -10.08 17.23 -7.37
CA LEU A 149 -10.28 18.68 -7.36
C LEU A 149 -10.12 19.26 -8.75
N LEU A 150 -9.11 18.80 -9.50
CA LEU A 150 -8.75 19.36 -10.80
C LEU A 150 -9.33 18.56 -11.99
N GLY A 151 -9.89 17.38 -11.75
CA GLY A 151 -10.34 16.44 -12.79
C GLY A 151 -9.19 15.96 -13.66
N LEU A 152 -8.09 15.55 -13.02
CA LEU A 152 -6.91 15.00 -13.68
C LEU A 152 -6.89 13.48 -13.46
N ASP A 153 -7.21 12.73 -14.52
CA ASP A 153 -7.26 11.26 -14.49
C ASP A 153 -6.14 10.68 -15.35
N GLY A 154 -5.77 9.42 -15.14
CA GLY A 154 -4.84 8.72 -16.05
C GLY A 154 -3.47 9.40 -16.15
N LEU A 155 -2.98 9.97 -15.04
CA LEU A 155 -1.63 10.51 -14.97
C LEU A 155 -0.63 9.36 -14.88
N THR A 156 0.40 9.41 -15.70
CA THR A 156 1.46 8.40 -15.71
C THR A 156 2.48 8.61 -14.60
N LYS A 157 2.53 9.81 -14.03
CA LYS A 157 3.53 10.20 -13.05
C LYS A 157 2.88 10.57 -11.73
N ASP A 158 3.37 9.97 -10.66
CA ASP A 158 3.07 10.43 -9.31
C ASP A 158 3.83 11.73 -9.02
N LEU A 159 3.13 12.87 -9.06
CA LEU A 159 3.72 14.17 -8.76
C LEU A 159 4.04 14.39 -7.27
N THR A 160 3.67 13.44 -6.42
CA THR A 160 3.98 13.42 -5.00
C THR A 160 5.18 12.53 -4.65
N SER A 161 5.81 11.90 -5.66
CA SER A 161 6.90 10.93 -5.44
C SER A 161 8.14 11.48 -4.74
N SER A 162 8.32 12.80 -4.74
CA SER A 162 9.42 13.50 -4.08
C SER A 162 9.05 14.03 -2.69
N PHE A 163 7.83 13.76 -2.20
CA PHE A 163 7.46 14.16 -0.85
C PHE A 163 8.31 13.38 0.15
N PRO A 164 8.70 14.00 1.28
CA PRO A 164 9.22 13.23 2.39
C PRO A 164 8.23 12.13 2.78
N ALA A 165 8.75 11.02 3.32
CA ALA A 165 7.90 9.93 3.80
C ALA A 165 7.00 10.45 4.94
N ASP A 166 5.75 10.00 4.94
CA ASP A 166 4.85 10.23 6.06
C ASP A 166 5.29 9.37 7.24
N ASP A 167 5.32 9.94 8.44
CA ASP A 167 5.53 9.17 9.67
C ASP A 167 4.37 8.19 9.86
N GLU A 168 4.68 6.96 10.30
CA GLU A 168 3.69 5.91 10.51
C GLU A 168 3.44 5.63 11.99
N TYR A 169 2.21 5.24 12.32
CA TYR A 169 1.85 4.69 13.62
C TYR A 169 1.26 3.30 13.42
N HIS A 170 1.99 2.25 13.83
CA HIS A 170 1.62 0.85 13.58
C HIS A 170 1.20 0.58 12.11
N GLY A 171 1.96 1.10 11.16
CA GLY A 171 1.70 0.99 9.72
C GLY A 171 0.73 2.01 9.13
N PHE A 172 -0.02 2.76 9.95
CA PHE A 172 -0.96 3.77 9.46
C PHE A 172 -0.27 5.11 9.22
N THR A 173 -0.41 5.62 8.00
CA THR A 173 0.16 6.90 7.55
C THR A 173 -0.85 8.04 7.53
N ASN A 174 -2.05 7.84 8.07
CA ASN A 174 -3.12 8.85 8.10
C ASN A 174 -3.44 9.32 9.53
N ILE A 175 -2.52 9.11 10.48
CA ILE A 175 -2.69 9.43 11.90
C ILE A 175 -2.20 10.85 12.19
N GLY A 176 -3.12 11.72 12.64
CA GLY A 176 -2.84 13.14 12.80
C GLY A 176 -1.71 13.46 13.79
N GLU A 177 -1.53 12.63 14.83
CA GLU A 177 -0.48 12.77 15.83
C GLU A 177 0.92 12.50 15.26
N ALA A 178 1.02 11.67 14.22
CA ALA A 178 2.28 11.33 13.55
C ALA A 178 2.61 12.31 12.40
N LEU A 179 1.59 12.87 11.74
CA LEU A 179 1.75 13.65 10.51
C LEU A 179 2.30 15.07 10.73
N ASN A 180 3.60 15.15 10.95
CA ASN A 180 4.33 16.42 11.07
C ASN A 180 4.52 17.11 9.71
N LEU A 181 4.52 18.45 9.73
CA LEU A 181 4.83 19.28 8.56
C LEU A 181 6.23 19.89 8.69
N SER A 182 7.14 19.49 7.81
CA SER A 182 8.49 20.07 7.72
C SER A 182 8.63 21.05 6.56
N ASP A 183 9.71 21.85 6.55
CA ASP A 183 10.01 22.78 5.44
C ASP A 183 10.10 22.05 4.09
N ALA A 184 10.68 20.84 4.08
CA ALA A 184 10.79 20.01 2.88
C ALA A 184 9.42 19.58 2.32
N HIS A 185 8.44 19.32 3.21
CA HIS A 185 7.07 19.06 2.78
C HIS A 185 6.46 20.28 2.09
N LEU A 186 6.63 21.47 2.66
CA LEU A 186 6.05 22.70 2.10
C LEU A 186 6.63 23.01 0.71
N GLU A 187 7.94 22.83 0.51
CA GLU A 187 8.58 22.97 -0.80
C GLU A 187 8.02 21.97 -1.82
N ALA A 188 7.88 20.70 -1.42
CA ALA A 188 7.34 19.65 -2.27
C ALA A 188 5.87 19.91 -2.65
N TYR A 189 5.04 20.38 -1.71
CA TYR A 189 3.66 20.79 -1.98
C TYR A 189 3.57 21.95 -2.97
N LEU A 190 4.41 22.97 -2.81
CA LEU A 190 4.45 24.11 -3.73
C LEU A 190 4.83 23.67 -5.16
N GLU A 191 5.80 22.76 -5.29
CA GLU A 191 6.22 22.23 -6.59
C GLU A 191 5.13 21.37 -7.23
N ALA A 192 4.52 20.46 -6.46
CA ALA A 192 3.44 19.61 -6.95
C ALA A 192 2.20 20.42 -7.33
N ALA A 193 1.76 21.36 -6.48
CA ALA A 193 0.64 22.24 -6.77
C ALA A 193 0.85 23.05 -8.06
N ASP A 194 2.05 23.59 -8.28
CA ASP A 194 2.36 24.34 -9.51
C ASP A 194 2.20 23.46 -10.76
N LYS A 195 2.72 22.22 -10.72
CA LYS A 195 2.61 21.27 -11.84
C LYS A 195 1.16 20.89 -12.10
N TYR A 196 0.43 20.47 -11.08
CA TYR A 196 -0.99 20.11 -11.21
C TYR A 196 -1.83 21.26 -11.76
N LEU A 197 -1.64 22.48 -11.27
CA LEU A 197 -2.37 23.65 -11.75
C LEU A 197 -2.08 23.95 -13.22
N ARG A 198 -0.82 23.81 -13.66
CA ARG A 198 -0.43 24.00 -15.07
C ARG A 198 -0.93 22.90 -15.99
N MET A 199 -1.24 21.73 -15.46
CA MET A 199 -1.90 20.66 -16.21
C MET A 199 -3.40 20.94 -16.33
N ALA A 200 -4.00 21.50 -15.27
CA ALA A 200 -5.43 21.72 -15.17
C ALA A 200 -5.91 22.98 -15.88
N PHE A 201 -5.17 24.09 -15.84
CA PHE A 201 -5.59 25.35 -16.44
C PHE A 201 -4.75 25.71 -17.66
N HIS A 202 -5.41 26.17 -18.72
CA HIS A 202 -4.77 26.57 -19.98
C HIS A 202 -5.36 27.87 -20.48
N PHE A 203 -4.51 28.87 -20.67
CA PHE A 203 -4.90 30.16 -21.26
C PHE A 203 -4.10 30.38 -22.54
N GLY A 204 -4.80 30.50 -23.67
CA GLY A 204 -4.18 30.59 -24.99
C GLY A 204 -4.98 29.90 -26.08
N GLU A 205 -4.36 29.78 -27.25
CA GLU A 205 -4.94 29.07 -28.39
C GLU A 205 -4.99 27.57 -28.13
N ILE A 206 -6.13 26.96 -28.44
CA ILE A 206 -6.31 25.51 -28.40
C ILE A 206 -5.79 24.95 -29.73
N PRO A 207 -4.67 24.20 -29.75
CA PRO A 207 -4.21 23.58 -30.98
C PRO A 207 -5.20 22.49 -31.42
N ASN A 208 -5.26 22.27 -32.74
CA ASN A 208 -5.94 21.09 -33.27
C ASN A 208 -5.15 19.83 -32.87
N PRO A 209 -5.83 18.76 -32.41
CA PRO A 209 -5.15 17.51 -32.07
C PRO A 209 -4.34 17.00 -33.27
N ARG A 210 -3.06 16.68 -33.04
CA ARG A 210 -2.21 16.10 -34.08
C ARG A 210 -2.52 14.61 -34.19
N HIS A 211 -2.68 14.13 -35.42
CA HIS A 211 -2.76 12.71 -35.72
C HIS A 211 -1.35 12.20 -36.03
N ILE A 212 -0.88 11.23 -35.26
CA ILE A 212 0.45 10.63 -35.38
C ILE A 212 0.26 9.13 -35.56
N GLU A 213 0.55 8.64 -36.75
CA GLU A 213 0.54 7.22 -37.08
C GLU A 213 1.97 6.75 -37.26
N PHE A 214 2.27 5.55 -36.74
CA PHE A 214 3.61 4.99 -36.77
C PHE A 214 3.66 3.75 -37.65
N GLU A 215 4.28 3.91 -38.82
CA GLU A 215 4.59 2.80 -39.72
C GLU A 215 5.40 1.72 -38.99
N PRO A 216 5.21 0.42 -39.28
CA PRO A 216 5.96 -0.67 -38.65
C PRO A 216 7.48 -0.48 -38.61
N GLU A 217 8.05 0.07 -39.68
CA GLU A 217 9.48 0.33 -39.84
C GLU A 217 9.95 1.44 -38.90
N SER A 218 9.06 2.34 -38.50
CA SER A 218 9.39 3.45 -37.60
C SER A 218 9.73 2.97 -36.18
N TRP A 219 9.62 1.69 -35.85
CA TRP A 219 9.88 1.16 -34.50
C TRP A 219 11.32 0.63 -34.33
N GLY A 220 12.02 1.07 -33.27
CA GLY A 220 13.39 0.60 -32.93
C GLY A 220 14.56 1.32 -33.62
N TYR A 221 15.77 0.73 -33.53
CA TYR A 221 17.04 1.34 -34.01
C TYR A 221 17.44 0.85 -35.41
N GLU A 222 17.32 1.70 -36.43
CA GLU A 222 17.67 1.41 -37.83
C GLU A 222 19.04 0.76 -38.04
N SER A 223 20.08 1.33 -37.42
CA SER A 223 21.46 0.85 -37.56
C SER A 223 21.66 -0.54 -36.98
N ARG A 224 20.79 -0.98 -36.06
CA ARG A 224 20.78 -2.33 -35.51
C ARG A 224 19.88 -3.27 -36.30
N MET A 225 18.83 -2.79 -36.97
CA MET A 225 17.91 -3.65 -37.72
C MET A 225 18.58 -4.38 -38.89
N ALA A 226 19.54 -3.73 -39.55
CA ALA A 226 20.23 -4.28 -40.72
C ALA A 226 21.46 -5.15 -40.38
N VAL A 227 22.02 -5.03 -39.16
CA VAL A 227 23.29 -5.68 -38.76
C VAL A 227 23.18 -6.56 -37.54
N THR A 228 22.07 -6.47 -36.79
CA THR A 228 21.79 -7.33 -35.64
C THR A 228 20.92 -8.46 -36.17
N PRO A 229 21.47 -9.67 -36.31
CA PRO A 229 20.72 -10.81 -36.83
C PRO A 229 19.49 -11.13 -35.96
N TRP A 230 19.49 -10.70 -34.70
CA TRP A 230 18.35 -10.73 -33.80
C TRP A 230 17.59 -9.42 -33.80
N MET A 231 16.32 -9.48 -34.15
CA MET A 231 15.39 -8.52 -33.61
C MET A 231 14.25 -9.25 -32.94
N TYR A 232 14.03 -8.89 -31.68
CA TYR A 232 12.78 -9.12 -30.96
C TYR A 232 11.57 -8.42 -31.60
N ARG A 233 11.77 -7.84 -32.79
CA ARG A 233 10.87 -6.95 -33.53
C ARG A 233 11.06 -7.17 -35.02
N LEU A 234 9.98 -7.39 -35.75
CA LEU A 234 10.00 -7.60 -37.19
C LEU A 234 9.04 -6.61 -37.81
N ALA A 235 9.59 -5.58 -38.45
CA ALA A 235 8.81 -4.69 -39.28
C ALA A 235 8.61 -5.35 -40.65
N THR A 236 7.38 -5.69 -41.00
CA THR A 236 7.00 -6.00 -42.38
C THR A 236 6.51 -4.71 -43.02
N PRO A 237 7.24 -4.18 -44.01
CA PRO A 237 6.95 -2.85 -44.55
C PRO A 237 5.50 -2.61 -44.95
N GLY A 238 4.91 -1.52 -44.44
CA GLY A 238 3.53 -1.11 -44.69
C GLY A 238 2.45 -2.16 -44.33
N ARG A 239 2.76 -3.11 -43.43
CA ARG A 239 1.83 -4.18 -43.05
C ARG A 239 1.68 -4.35 -41.55
N TYR A 240 2.75 -4.67 -40.84
CA TYR A 240 2.68 -4.93 -39.40
C TYR A 240 4.07 -4.98 -38.74
N LEU A 241 4.08 -4.78 -37.43
CA LEU A 241 5.20 -4.96 -36.52
C LEU A 241 4.97 -6.21 -35.65
N ASP A 242 5.82 -7.22 -35.76
CA ASP A 242 5.78 -8.38 -34.88
C ASP A 242 6.78 -8.24 -33.72
N ILE A 243 6.37 -8.49 -32.48
CA ILE A 243 7.17 -8.43 -31.26
C ILE A 243 7.33 -9.85 -30.70
N GLY A 244 8.56 -10.36 -30.64
CA GLY A 244 8.88 -11.75 -30.32
C GLY A 244 9.53 -12.01 -28.95
N ALA A 245 9.82 -10.97 -28.17
CA ALA A 245 10.24 -11.11 -26.78
C ALA A 245 9.49 -10.17 -25.85
N GLY A 246 9.44 -10.59 -24.60
CA GLY A 246 8.66 -9.99 -23.56
C GLY A 246 9.43 -9.45 -22.36
N ALA A 247 8.68 -9.02 -21.36
CA ALA A 247 9.15 -8.20 -20.25
C ALA A 247 9.99 -8.95 -19.19
N LYS A 248 10.02 -10.29 -19.18
CA LYS A 248 10.47 -11.10 -18.02
C LYS A 248 11.96 -11.03 -17.62
N GLN A 249 12.75 -10.10 -18.17
CA GLN A 249 14.00 -9.64 -17.52
C GLN A 249 14.16 -8.13 -17.69
N LEU A 250 13.37 -7.37 -16.94
CA LEU A 250 13.63 -5.97 -16.61
C LEU A 250 14.82 -5.90 -15.64
N SER A 251 16.00 -6.37 -16.07
CA SER A 251 17.23 -5.98 -15.38
C SER A 251 17.46 -4.50 -15.65
N GLU A 252 17.92 -3.74 -14.64
CA GLU A 252 18.29 -2.32 -14.79
C GLU A 252 19.31 -2.05 -15.91
N LYS A 253 19.88 -3.10 -16.53
CA LYS A 253 21.00 -3.06 -17.47
C LYS A 253 20.64 -3.31 -18.94
N PHE A 254 19.44 -3.80 -19.27
CA PHE A 254 19.06 -4.12 -20.65
C PHE A 254 17.69 -3.53 -21.02
N ASP A 255 17.68 -2.50 -21.86
CA ASP A 255 16.46 -1.92 -22.41
C ASP A 255 16.14 -2.50 -23.78
N LEU A 256 15.05 -3.28 -23.85
CA LEU A 256 14.55 -3.88 -25.09
C LEU A 256 13.08 -3.55 -25.35
N ALA A 257 12.56 -2.48 -24.74
CA ALA A 257 11.19 -2.07 -24.99
C ALA A 257 10.99 -1.50 -26.40
N THR A 258 9.86 -1.83 -27.02
CA THR A 258 9.55 -1.47 -28.41
C THR A 258 8.97 -0.08 -28.47
N TYR A 259 9.70 0.90 -29.00
CA TYR A 259 9.27 2.29 -29.08
C TYR A 259 9.38 2.84 -30.51
N PRO A 260 8.62 3.89 -30.83
CA PRO A 260 8.74 4.58 -32.10
C PRO A 260 10.00 5.44 -32.16
N ARG A 261 10.81 5.23 -33.20
CA ARG A 261 12.08 5.90 -33.50
C ARG A 261 11.98 7.43 -33.52
N PRO A 262 10.91 8.05 -34.08
CA PRO A 262 10.76 9.51 -34.04
C PRO A 262 10.82 10.11 -32.63
N PHE A 263 10.49 9.32 -31.60
CA PHE A 263 10.46 9.78 -30.22
C PHE A 263 11.72 9.47 -29.40
N VAL A 264 12.72 8.78 -29.95
CA VAL A 264 13.90 8.31 -29.18
C VAL A 264 14.63 9.43 -28.44
N ASN A 265 14.83 10.57 -29.10
CA ASN A 265 15.60 11.70 -28.58
C ASN A 265 14.74 12.94 -28.27
N ARG A 266 13.44 12.89 -28.57
CA ARG A 266 12.54 14.05 -28.49
C ARG A 266 11.33 13.79 -27.59
N GLY A 267 10.82 12.56 -27.62
CA GLY A 267 9.52 12.21 -27.05
C GLY A 267 8.38 13.06 -27.62
N ILE A 268 7.29 13.11 -26.88
CA ILE A 268 6.15 13.98 -27.16
C ILE A 268 6.55 15.46 -27.01
N GLU A 269 6.15 16.30 -27.97
CA GLU A 269 6.53 17.72 -27.99
C GLU A 269 5.67 18.60 -27.08
N GLU A 270 4.36 18.30 -27.03
CA GLU A 270 3.35 19.05 -26.29
C GLU A 270 2.73 18.16 -25.22
N ALA A 271 2.79 18.59 -23.96
CA ALA A 271 2.18 17.85 -22.86
C ALA A 271 0.65 17.92 -22.94
N GLY A 272 -0.04 16.84 -22.58
CA GLY A 272 -1.49 16.80 -22.52
C GLY A 272 -2.07 15.41 -22.59
N TYR A 273 -3.40 15.32 -22.74
CA TYR A 273 -4.08 14.06 -22.97
C TYR A 273 -3.90 13.60 -24.42
N TYR A 274 -3.50 12.35 -24.59
CA TYR A 274 -3.44 11.67 -25.87
C TYR A 274 -4.37 10.47 -25.85
N ARG A 275 -5.12 10.28 -26.94
CA ARG A 275 -5.79 9.02 -27.23
C ARG A 275 -4.83 8.16 -28.03
N ILE A 276 -4.54 6.96 -27.52
CA ILE A 276 -3.68 5.97 -28.17
C ILE A 276 -4.56 4.79 -28.55
N THR A 277 -4.56 4.44 -29.83
CA THR A 277 -5.29 3.29 -30.38
C THR A 277 -4.28 2.31 -30.98
N ILE A 278 -4.44 1.03 -30.66
CA ILE A 278 -3.54 -0.04 -31.09
C ILE A 278 -4.36 -1.18 -31.67
N ASN A 279 -4.07 -1.60 -32.89
CA ASN A 279 -4.63 -2.82 -33.48
C ASN A 279 -3.62 -3.96 -33.37
N ALA A 280 -3.94 -5.04 -32.66
CA ALA A 280 -3.00 -6.13 -32.42
C ALA A 280 -3.65 -7.52 -32.29
N GLU A 281 -2.84 -8.56 -32.50
CA GLU A 281 -3.22 -9.98 -32.35
C GLU A 281 -2.05 -10.85 -31.86
N ALA A 282 -2.35 -12.05 -31.38
CA ALA A 282 -1.37 -13.09 -31.11
C ALA A 282 -1.17 -13.97 -32.34
N ILE A 283 0.09 -14.21 -32.72
CA ILE A 283 0.46 -15.03 -33.87
C ILE A 283 1.24 -16.25 -33.39
N ARG A 284 0.81 -17.44 -33.81
CA ARG A 284 1.53 -18.71 -33.59
C ARG A 284 1.81 -19.03 -32.11
N ARG A 285 0.92 -18.61 -31.22
CA ARG A 285 1.00 -18.94 -29.78
C ARG A 285 1.03 -20.44 -29.51
N LEU A 286 0.07 -21.18 -30.07
CA LEU A 286 -0.03 -22.64 -29.91
C LEU A 286 0.23 -23.42 -31.20
N THR A 287 0.41 -22.73 -32.33
CA THR A 287 0.54 -23.33 -33.67
C THR A 287 1.97 -23.27 -34.23
N HIS A 288 2.95 -22.83 -33.44
CA HIS A 288 4.35 -22.81 -33.85
C HIS A 288 4.93 -24.23 -34.04
N PRO A 289 5.90 -24.43 -34.94
CA PRO A 289 6.45 -25.76 -35.23
C PRO A 289 7.53 -26.23 -34.25
N TYR A 290 7.91 -25.38 -33.29
CA TYR A 290 8.98 -25.67 -32.33
C TYR A 290 8.49 -26.50 -31.15
N ASP A 291 9.42 -27.23 -30.52
CA ASP A 291 9.19 -27.88 -29.24
C ASP A 291 8.84 -26.81 -28.17
N PRO A 292 7.62 -26.85 -27.58
CA PRO A 292 7.18 -25.84 -26.62
C PRO A 292 8.10 -25.70 -25.40
N SER A 293 8.78 -26.77 -24.99
CA SER A 293 9.72 -26.74 -23.86
C SER A 293 10.93 -25.83 -24.07
N MET A 294 11.22 -25.50 -25.33
CA MET A 294 12.33 -24.61 -25.69
C MET A 294 11.96 -23.12 -25.63
N ILE A 295 10.67 -22.79 -25.50
CA ILE A 295 10.21 -21.41 -25.37
C ILE A 295 10.13 -21.08 -23.89
N PRO A 296 10.90 -20.09 -23.39
CA PRO A 296 10.99 -19.82 -21.98
C PRO A 296 9.84 -18.91 -21.51
N THR A 297 8.60 -19.29 -21.83
CA THR A 297 7.37 -18.77 -21.23
C THR A 297 6.25 -19.82 -21.34
N ASP A 298 5.24 -19.72 -20.49
CA ASP A 298 4.03 -20.55 -20.62
C ASP A 298 3.11 -19.92 -21.67
N LEU A 299 2.85 -20.65 -22.76
CA LEU A 299 2.01 -20.18 -23.86
C LEU A 299 0.56 -20.61 -23.72
N THR A 300 0.19 -21.34 -22.65
CA THR A 300 -1.19 -21.79 -22.41
C THR A 300 -2.18 -20.61 -22.24
N PRO A 301 -1.81 -19.53 -21.52
CA PRO A 301 -2.63 -18.31 -21.45
C PRO A 301 -2.61 -17.51 -22.75
N PRO A 302 -3.57 -16.59 -22.96
CA PRO A 302 -3.47 -15.58 -24.00
C PRO A 302 -2.14 -14.80 -23.91
N MET A 303 -1.57 -14.45 -25.06
CA MET A 303 -0.41 -13.55 -25.10
C MET A 303 -0.86 -12.14 -24.74
N GLN A 304 -0.02 -11.38 -24.05
CA GLN A 304 -0.40 -10.06 -23.54
C GLN A 304 0.36 -8.94 -24.22
N LEU A 305 -0.37 -7.88 -24.59
CA LEU A 305 0.19 -6.61 -25.02
C LEU A 305 0.23 -5.64 -23.83
N GLY A 306 1.43 -5.14 -23.52
CA GLY A 306 1.64 -4.08 -22.54
C GLY A 306 2.00 -2.77 -23.23
N LEU A 307 1.30 -1.68 -22.89
CA LEU A 307 1.65 -0.31 -23.26
C LEU A 307 2.21 0.41 -22.03
N TYR A 308 3.43 0.94 -22.20
CA TYR A 308 4.18 1.66 -21.17
C TYR A 308 4.52 3.07 -21.64
N ILE A 309 4.53 4.02 -20.72
CA ILE A 309 4.96 5.40 -20.98
C ILE A 309 6.21 5.70 -20.14
N SER A 310 7.28 6.17 -20.78
CA SER A 310 8.48 6.65 -20.08
C SER A 310 8.30 8.07 -19.52
N ASP A 311 8.99 8.40 -18.43
CA ASP A 311 8.99 9.74 -17.82
C ASP A 311 9.68 10.85 -18.64
N GLY A 312 10.36 10.50 -19.73
CA GLY A 312 10.94 11.43 -20.71
C GLY A 312 12.20 12.18 -20.28
N ARG A 313 12.75 11.96 -19.07
CA ARG A 313 13.84 12.77 -18.50
C ARG A 313 15.21 12.57 -19.16
N LYS A 314 15.46 11.42 -19.78
CA LYS A 314 16.78 11.06 -20.35
C LYS A 314 16.71 10.48 -21.78
N GLY A 315 15.57 10.62 -22.47
CA GLY A 315 15.30 9.95 -23.75
C GLY A 315 15.01 8.46 -23.59
N ALA A 316 14.53 7.81 -24.67
CA ALA A 316 13.97 6.45 -24.65
C ALA A 316 14.97 5.38 -24.14
N ALA A 317 16.27 5.58 -24.35
CA ALA A 317 17.33 4.60 -24.09
C ALA A 317 17.91 4.61 -22.66
N ALA A 318 17.55 5.60 -21.83
CA ALA A 318 18.12 5.79 -20.50
C ALA A 318 17.07 5.77 -19.37
N ALA A 319 15.80 5.58 -19.72
CA ALA A 319 14.71 5.38 -18.78
C ALA A 319 14.74 3.93 -18.26
N GLY A 320 15.28 3.73 -17.06
CA GLY A 320 15.22 2.43 -16.38
C GLY A 320 13.78 1.99 -16.10
N VAL A 321 13.61 0.74 -15.70
CA VAL A 321 12.30 0.11 -15.41
C VAL A 321 11.41 0.97 -14.51
N LYS A 322 12.00 1.56 -13.47
CA LYS A 322 11.32 2.42 -12.47
C LYS A 322 10.83 3.78 -13.01
N SER A 323 11.15 4.11 -14.26
CA SER A 323 10.74 5.35 -14.93
C SER A 323 9.70 5.11 -16.04
N ARG A 324 9.03 3.95 -16.01
CA ARG A 324 7.99 3.55 -16.95
C ARG A 324 6.71 3.24 -16.20
N SER A 325 5.59 3.75 -16.70
CA SER A 325 4.27 3.47 -16.15
C SER A 325 3.49 2.62 -17.14
N LYS A 326 2.98 1.47 -16.70
CA LYS A 326 2.07 0.66 -17.52
C LYS A 326 0.71 1.37 -17.56
N VAL A 327 0.24 1.69 -18.76
CA VAL A 327 -1.01 2.45 -18.98
C VAL A 327 -2.04 1.65 -19.77
N GLY A 328 -1.61 0.56 -20.40
CA GLY A 328 -2.47 -0.38 -21.11
C GLY A 328 -1.95 -1.79 -20.96
N TRP A 329 -2.86 -2.74 -20.79
CA TRP A 329 -2.56 -4.15 -20.58
C TRP A 329 -3.74 -4.99 -21.05
N TRP A 330 -3.53 -5.81 -22.08
CA TRP A 330 -4.61 -6.53 -22.76
C TRP A 330 -4.21 -7.95 -23.14
N ASP A 331 -5.14 -8.89 -22.98
CA ASP A 331 -5.05 -10.23 -23.56
C ASP A 331 -5.37 -10.19 -25.06
N LEU A 332 -4.52 -10.82 -25.86
CA LEU A 332 -4.66 -10.91 -27.31
C LEU A 332 -5.31 -12.22 -27.72
N LYS A 333 -6.21 -12.16 -28.69
CA LYS A 333 -6.73 -13.34 -29.37
C LYS A 333 -5.75 -13.88 -30.41
N ASP A 334 -5.74 -15.19 -30.58
CA ASP A 334 -4.93 -15.87 -31.59
C ASP A 334 -5.52 -15.66 -32.98
N HIS A 335 -4.73 -15.08 -33.89
CA HIS A 335 -5.11 -14.87 -35.30
C HIS A 335 -6.39 -14.03 -35.51
N GLU A 336 -6.73 -13.18 -34.54
CA GLU A 336 -7.87 -12.27 -34.61
C GLU A 336 -7.43 -10.88 -34.10
N ALA A 337 -7.33 -9.93 -35.03
CA ALA A 337 -6.96 -8.54 -34.74
C ALA A 337 -8.02 -7.83 -33.89
N GLN A 338 -7.57 -7.11 -32.87
CA GLN A 338 -8.42 -6.37 -31.93
C GLN A 338 -7.92 -4.94 -31.76
N ASP A 339 -8.86 -4.00 -31.62
CA ASP A 339 -8.57 -2.60 -31.30
C ASP A 339 -8.55 -2.38 -29.79
N PHE A 340 -7.50 -1.71 -29.31
CA PHE A 340 -7.31 -1.30 -27.93
C PHE A 340 -7.17 0.22 -27.87
N GLU A 341 -7.89 0.88 -26.96
CA GLU A 341 -7.82 2.33 -26.77
C GLU A 341 -7.47 2.69 -25.33
N VAL A 342 -6.61 3.68 -25.15
CA VAL A 342 -6.38 4.35 -23.86
C VAL A 342 -6.30 5.87 -24.06
N THR A 343 -6.87 6.63 -23.12
CA THR A 343 -6.64 8.08 -23.01
C THR A 343 -5.78 8.35 -21.80
N VAL A 344 -4.61 8.96 -22.00
CA VAL A 344 -3.58 9.11 -20.96
C VAL A 344 -2.91 10.47 -21.05
N TRP A 345 -2.51 11.04 -19.90
CA TRP A 345 -1.69 12.24 -19.89
C TRP A 345 -0.23 11.90 -20.21
N LEU A 346 0.33 12.55 -21.23
CA LEU A 346 1.74 12.45 -21.61
C LEU A 346 2.45 13.77 -21.30
N ASP A 347 3.52 13.70 -20.52
CA ASP A 347 4.42 14.82 -20.32
C ASP A 347 5.27 15.08 -21.57
N LYS A 348 5.75 16.31 -21.72
CA LYS A 348 6.74 16.63 -22.75
C LYS A 348 7.98 15.74 -22.58
N GLY A 349 8.41 15.09 -23.65
CA GLY A 349 9.50 14.13 -23.66
C GLY A 349 9.08 12.69 -23.37
N ALA A 350 7.83 12.43 -22.99
CA ALA A 350 7.34 11.07 -22.76
C ALA A 350 7.39 10.23 -24.05
N VAL A 351 7.60 8.92 -23.90
CA VAL A 351 7.71 7.97 -25.02
C VAL A 351 6.82 6.76 -24.75
N PRO A 352 5.87 6.43 -25.64
CA PRO A 352 5.12 5.19 -25.56
C PRO A 352 5.98 4.01 -25.99
N MET A 353 5.79 2.88 -25.33
CA MET A 353 6.53 1.64 -25.55
C MET A 353 5.58 0.45 -25.49
N LEU A 354 5.71 -0.48 -26.43
CA LEU A 354 4.98 -1.73 -26.52
C LEU A 354 5.86 -2.91 -26.11
N ASN A 355 5.27 -3.88 -25.42
CA ASN A 355 5.94 -5.12 -25.03
C ASN A 355 4.97 -6.31 -25.09
N TRP A 356 5.52 -7.50 -25.34
CA TRP A 356 4.82 -8.75 -25.00
C TRP A 356 4.94 -8.98 -23.47
N ASP A 357 3.92 -8.63 -22.71
CA ASP A 357 4.02 -8.49 -21.24
C ASP A 357 4.37 -9.82 -20.53
N ASN A 358 3.62 -10.88 -20.84
CA ASN A 358 3.86 -12.24 -20.35
C ASN A 358 4.80 -13.08 -21.24
N GLY A 359 5.54 -12.43 -22.12
CA GLY A 359 6.46 -13.08 -23.05
C GLY A 359 7.78 -13.52 -22.42
N PRO A 360 8.55 -14.35 -23.14
CA PRO A 360 9.87 -14.78 -22.68
C PRO A 360 10.82 -13.58 -22.57
N GLY A 361 11.65 -13.56 -21.52
CA GLY A 361 12.68 -12.53 -21.37
C GLY A 361 13.66 -12.52 -22.55
N PRO A 362 14.35 -11.40 -22.80
CA PRO A 362 15.11 -11.20 -24.03
C PRO A 362 16.51 -11.84 -24.01
N SER A 363 16.60 -13.13 -23.67
CA SER A 363 17.86 -13.86 -23.88
C SER A 363 17.94 -14.39 -25.31
N ASP A 364 19.06 -14.15 -25.98
CA ASP A 364 19.36 -14.67 -27.32
C ASP A 364 19.51 -16.21 -27.33
N TYR A 365 19.76 -16.81 -26.16
CA TYR A 365 20.06 -18.23 -26.00
C TYR A 365 18.92 -19.19 -26.39
N TRP A 366 17.67 -18.92 -26.00
CA TRP A 366 16.58 -19.87 -26.26
C TRP A 366 16.15 -19.87 -27.73
N MET A 367 16.02 -18.68 -28.34
CA MET A 367 15.76 -18.60 -29.78
C MET A 367 16.90 -19.21 -30.57
N ARG A 368 18.15 -19.01 -30.13
CA ARG A 368 19.32 -19.68 -30.70
C ARG A 368 19.13 -21.19 -30.72
N ASP A 369 18.82 -21.77 -29.56
CA ASP A 369 18.85 -23.22 -29.42
C ASP A 369 17.75 -23.83 -30.31
N ILE A 370 16.61 -23.13 -30.44
CA ILE A 370 15.55 -23.45 -31.40
C ILE A 370 16.07 -23.34 -32.84
N LEU A 371 16.74 -22.26 -33.22
CA LEU A 371 17.20 -22.05 -34.58
C LEU A 371 18.24 -23.08 -35.00
N ILE A 372 19.21 -23.39 -34.14
CA ILE A 372 20.20 -24.45 -34.39
C ILE A 372 19.53 -25.81 -34.58
N LYS A 373 18.49 -26.11 -33.79
CA LYS A 373 17.77 -27.40 -33.85
C LYS A 373 16.88 -27.52 -35.09
N TYR A 374 16.19 -26.45 -35.48
CA TYR A 374 15.12 -26.49 -36.49
C TYR A 374 15.49 -25.87 -37.85
N HIS A 375 16.59 -25.12 -37.95
CA HIS A 375 16.98 -24.40 -39.16
C HIS A 375 18.44 -24.69 -39.52
N THR A 376 18.63 -25.61 -40.47
CA THR A 376 19.97 -26.05 -40.91
C THR A 376 20.71 -25.01 -41.76
N ASP A 377 20.01 -23.98 -42.23
CA ASP A 377 20.54 -22.84 -42.99
C ASP A 377 21.07 -21.70 -42.09
N VAL A 378 20.92 -21.80 -40.77
CA VAL A 378 21.48 -20.85 -39.80
C VAL A 378 22.74 -21.43 -39.14
N GLU A 379 23.80 -20.63 -39.02
CA GLU A 379 25.03 -21.00 -38.30
C GLU A 379 25.47 -19.91 -37.31
N PHE A 380 26.05 -20.34 -36.19
CA PHE A 380 26.61 -19.43 -35.19
C PHE A 380 28.12 -19.28 -35.42
N ARG A 381 28.60 -18.05 -35.66
CA ARG A 381 30.04 -17.76 -35.77
C ARG A 381 30.44 -16.66 -34.80
N GLY A 382 30.55 -17.00 -33.51
CA GLY A 382 30.98 -16.06 -32.46
C GLY A 382 31.63 -16.76 -31.26
N LYS A 383 32.43 -16.02 -30.46
CA LYS A 383 32.82 -16.47 -29.12
C LYS A 383 31.56 -16.56 -28.24
N GLN A 384 31.53 -17.50 -27.30
CA GLN A 384 30.50 -17.54 -26.24
C GLN A 384 30.37 -16.15 -25.61
N GLY A 385 29.20 -15.52 -25.74
CA GLY A 385 28.93 -14.16 -25.26
C GLY A 385 29.03 -13.02 -26.29
N ALA A 386 29.28 -13.29 -27.58
CA ALA A 386 29.23 -12.31 -28.66
C ALA A 386 28.04 -12.57 -29.61
N HIS A 387 27.27 -11.52 -29.93
CA HIS A 387 26.04 -11.57 -30.76
C HIS A 387 26.26 -11.81 -32.28
N ALA A 388 27.17 -12.70 -32.68
CA ALA A 388 27.53 -12.91 -34.09
C ALA A 388 26.84 -14.16 -34.71
N TRP A 389 25.75 -13.92 -35.45
CA TRP A 389 24.97 -14.95 -36.17
C TRP A 389 25.08 -14.76 -37.66
N HIS A 390 25.14 -15.85 -38.42
CA HIS A 390 25.22 -15.81 -39.88
C HIS A 390 24.29 -16.86 -40.49
N ILE A 391 23.64 -16.54 -41.60
CA ILE A 391 23.00 -17.54 -42.46
C ILE A 391 24.11 -18.17 -43.31
N LYS A 392 24.07 -19.49 -43.50
CA LYS A 392 25.16 -20.23 -44.17
C LYS A 392 25.44 -19.66 -45.58
N PRO A 393 26.72 -19.39 -45.92
CA PRO A 393 27.15 -18.71 -47.15
C PRO A 393 26.56 -19.31 -48.44
N ASP A 394 26.40 -20.63 -48.46
CA ASP A 394 26.07 -21.40 -49.65
C ASP A 394 24.60 -21.20 -50.10
N THR A 395 23.77 -20.56 -49.27
CA THR A 395 22.35 -20.21 -49.54
C THR A 395 22.01 -18.76 -49.23
N ALA A 396 23.00 -17.94 -48.90
CA ALA A 396 22.81 -16.57 -48.41
C ALA A 396 22.42 -15.62 -49.54
N VAL A 397 21.15 -15.19 -49.56
CA VAL A 397 20.76 -13.93 -50.21
C VAL A 397 21.33 -12.80 -49.33
N PRO A 398 22.10 -11.83 -49.89
CA PRO A 398 22.56 -10.68 -49.13
C PRO A 398 21.38 -9.98 -48.41
N GLY A 399 21.44 -9.87 -47.09
CA GLY A 399 20.43 -9.17 -46.27
C GLY A 399 19.42 -10.05 -45.51
N ARG A 400 19.42 -11.39 -45.68
CA ARG A 400 18.55 -12.30 -44.92
C ARG A 400 18.99 -12.38 -43.45
N ILE A 401 18.07 -12.19 -42.51
CA ILE A 401 18.30 -12.17 -41.05
C ILE A 401 17.56 -13.32 -40.34
N VAL A 402 17.94 -13.67 -39.11
CA VAL A 402 17.35 -14.81 -38.36
C VAL A 402 15.83 -14.70 -38.22
N SER A 403 15.33 -13.48 -38.17
CA SER A 403 13.93 -13.20 -38.04
C SER A 403 13.11 -13.60 -39.29
N ASP A 404 13.73 -13.73 -40.47
CA ASP A 404 13.10 -14.24 -41.71
C ASP A 404 12.74 -15.73 -41.63
N VAL A 405 13.41 -16.47 -40.75
CA VAL A 405 13.18 -17.91 -40.54
C VAL A 405 12.40 -18.20 -39.26
N TRP A 406 12.14 -17.20 -38.42
CA TRP A 406 11.43 -17.39 -37.16
C TRP A 406 9.94 -17.75 -37.36
N LYS A 407 9.58 -18.96 -36.93
CA LYS A 407 8.22 -19.50 -36.95
C LYS A 407 7.55 -19.61 -35.57
N GLY A 408 8.11 -18.96 -34.56
CA GLY A 408 7.60 -19.01 -33.19
C GLY A 408 6.49 -17.99 -32.89
N PRO A 409 6.05 -17.92 -31.62
CA PRO A 409 5.02 -16.99 -31.17
C PRO A 409 5.46 -15.53 -31.30
N LEU A 410 4.53 -14.66 -31.67
CA LEU A 410 4.74 -13.22 -31.89
C LEU A 410 3.49 -12.43 -31.47
N VAL A 411 3.66 -11.27 -30.87
CA VAL A 411 2.61 -10.25 -30.76
C VAL A 411 2.66 -9.40 -32.02
N ARG A 412 1.62 -9.42 -32.84
CA ARG A 412 1.54 -8.62 -34.06
C ARG A 412 0.78 -7.34 -33.78
N VAL A 413 1.36 -6.21 -34.17
CA VAL A 413 0.74 -4.89 -34.14
C VAL A 413 0.58 -4.44 -35.59
N HIS A 414 -0.66 -4.24 -36.02
CA HIS A 414 -0.97 -3.74 -37.37
C HIS A 414 -0.85 -2.22 -37.38
N ASP A 415 -1.51 -1.57 -36.43
CA ASP A 415 -1.60 -0.11 -36.36
C ASP A 415 -1.30 0.39 -34.95
N PHE A 416 -0.64 1.54 -34.87
CA PHE A 416 -0.47 2.30 -33.64
C PHE A 416 -0.64 3.78 -33.95
N VAL A 417 -1.74 4.33 -33.45
CA VAL A 417 -2.20 5.69 -33.73
C VAL A 417 -2.27 6.48 -32.44
N MET A 418 -1.72 7.69 -32.45
CA MET A 418 -1.84 8.64 -31.37
C MET A 418 -2.54 9.90 -31.87
N GLN A 419 -3.49 10.38 -31.08
CA GLN A 419 -4.18 11.65 -31.32
C GLN A 419 -3.98 12.54 -30.10
N GLY A 420 -3.34 13.69 -30.27
CA GLY A 420 -3.28 14.67 -29.20
C GLY A 420 -2.29 15.83 -29.41
N PRO A 421 -2.22 16.76 -28.44
CA PRO A 421 -3.07 16.83 -27.25
C PRO A 421 -4.56 17.02 -27.63
N ILE A 422 -5.45 16.20 -27.08
CA ILE A 422 -6.89 16.27 -27.39
C ILE A 422 -7.56 17.42 -26.62
N HIS A 423 -8.77 17.79 -27.02
CA HIS A 423 -9.53 18.88 -26.36
C HIS A 423 -9.68 18.70 -24.83
N LYS A 424 -9.69 17.47 -24.30
CA LYS A 424 -9.69 17.19 -22.84
C LYS A 424 -8.55 17.93 -22.11
N THR A 425 -7.41 18.15 -22.77
CA THR A 425 -6.25 18.88 -22.23
C THR A 425 -6.59 20.34 -21.90
N PHE A 426 -7.15 21.05 -22.87
CA PHE A 426 -7.39 22.50 -22.78
C PHE A 426 -8.75 22.85 -22.21
N ARG A 427 -9.66 21.88 -22.20
CA ARG A 427 -11.02 21.97 -21.66
C ARG A 427 -11.18 21.02 -20.48
N SER A 428 -10.25 21.12 -19.53
CA SER A 428 -10.28 20.30 -18.33
C SER A 428 -11.54 20.59 -17.50
N ARG A 429 -11.89 19.66 -16.60
CA ARG A 429 -12.98 19.87 -15.65
C ARG A 429 -12.73 21.11 -14.79
N ALA A 430 -11.50 21.32 -14.33
CA ALA A 430 -11.12 22.51 -13.56
C ALA A 430 -11.34 23.81 -14.33
N GLN A 431 -10.98 23.85 -15.62
CA GLN A 431 -11.16 25.03 -16.47
C GLN A 431 -12.64 25.42 -16.56
N PHE A 432 -13.53 24.45 -16.75
CA PHE A 432 -14.97 24.74 -16.77
C PHE A 432 -15.52 25.13 -15.40
N GLU A 433 -15.21 24.35 -14.37
CA GLU A 433 -15.83 24.50 -13.07
C GLU A 433 -15.41 25.82 -12.37
N PHE A 434 -14.14 26.19 -12.50
CA PHE A 434 -13.58 27.34 -11.79
C PHE A 434 -13.38 28.56 -12.69
N ALA A 435 -13.19 28.39 -13.98
CA ALA A 435 -12.91 29.49 -14.91
C ALA A 435 -13.98 29.66 -16.02
N ASP A 436 -15.15 29.03 -15.88
CA ASP A 436 -16.26 29.10 -16.86
C ASP A 436 -15.85 28.71 -18.29
N GLY A 437 -14.80 27.90 -18.44
CA GLY A 437 -14.26 27.47 -19.73
C GLY A 437 -13.52 28.57 -20.50
N VAL A 438 -13.30 29.75 -19.88
CA VAL A 438 -12.61 30.88 -20.48
C VAL A 438 -11.15 30.51 -20.78
N THR A 439 -10.71 30.71 -22.01
CA THR A 439 -9.32 30.47 -22.43
C THR A 439 -8.50 31.75 -22.56
N ASP A 440 -9.13 32.93 -22.48
CA ASP A 440 -8.44 34.21 -22.37
C ASP A 440 -8.40 34.69 -20.92
N ILE A 441 -7.23 34.69 -20.31
CA ILE A 441 -7.04 35.12 -18.92
C ILE A 441 -7.56 36.54 -18.63
N ARG A 442 -7.65 37.41 -19.66
CA ARG A 442 -8.16 38.78 -19.52
C ARG A 442 -9.66 38.81 -19.24
N GLU A 443 -10.40 37.82 -19.70
CA GLU A 443 -11.85 37.70 -19.54
C GLU A 443 -12.23 36.99 -18.23
N LEU A 444 -11.29 36.29 -17.59
CA LEU A 444 -11.54 35.56 -16.36
C LEU A 444 -11.92 36.50 -15.20
N ASP A 445 -13.08 36.26 -14.58
CA ASP A 445 -13.40 36.84 -13.26
C ASP A 445 -12.59 36.12 -12.17
N LEU A 446 -11.46 36.73 -11.82
CA LEU A 446 -10.51 36.20 -10.85
C LEU A 446 -11.12 36.00 -9.46
N GLU A 447 -12.02 36.88 -9.03
CA GLU A 447 -12.61 36.79 -7.69
C GLU A 447 -13.62 35.64 -7.62
N LEU A 448 -14.48 35.53 -8.63
CA LEU A 448 -15.43 34.43 -8.74
C LEU A 448 -14.71 33.08 -8.87
N ALA A 449 -13.66 33.01 -9.68
CA ALA A 449 -12.84 31.81 -9.84
C ALA A 449 -12.22 31.37 -8.52
N LEU A 450 -11.58 32.29 -7.78
CA LEU A 450 -10.99 32.00 -6.47
C LEU A 450 -12.02 31.62 -5.42
N LYS A 451 -13.21 32.23 -5.44
CA LYS A 451 -14.32 31.85 -4.55
C LYS A 451 -14.80 30.43 -4.83
N ARG A 452 -14.98 30.05 -6.10
CA ARG A 452 -15.40 28.69 -6.48
C ARG A 452 -14.33 27.67 -6.14
N PHE A 453 -13.07 27.99 -6.43
CA PHE A 453 -11.94 27.11 -6.15
C PHE A 453 -11.75 26.87 -4.65
N THR A 454 -11.73 27.92 -3.83
CA THR A 454 -11.59 27.80 -2.37
C THR A 454 -12.75 27.02 -1.75
N ARG A 455 -14.00 27.24 -2.19
CA ARG A 455 -15.16 26.46 -1.72
C ARG A 455 -14.94 24.96 -1.87
N LYS A 456 -14.46 24.54 -3.05
CA LYS A 456 -14.25 23.12 -3.35
C LYS A 456 -12.98 22.57 -2.70
N ALA A 457 -11.89 23.33 -2.76
CA ALA A 457 -10.61 22.98 -2.15
C ALA A 457 -10.71 22.83 -0.62
N PHE A 458 -11.47 23.69 0.06
CA PHE A 458 -11.64 23.62 1.52
C PHE A 458 -12.76 22.68 1.97
N ARG A 459 -13.49 22.09 1.01
CA ARG A 459 -14.56 21.10 1.26
C ARG A 459 -15.68 21.61 2.15
N ARG A 460 -15.91 22.92 2.16
CA ARG A 460 -16.92 23.58 2.99
C ARG A 460 -17.42 24.89 2.35
N PRO A 461 -18.55 25.44 2.81
CA PRO A 461 -18.93 26.81 2.49
C PRO A 461 -17.82 27.78 2.90
N VAL A 462 -17.59 28.78 2.04
CA VAL A 462 -16.57 29.81 2.23
C VAL A 462 -17.22 31.18 2.39
N ALA A 463 -16.76 31.92 3.40
CA ALA A 463 -17.06 33.32 3.59
C ALA A 463 -16.07 34.20 2.81
N PRO A 464 -16.33 35.50 2.60
CA PRO A 464 -15.37 36.42 1.98
C PRO A 464 -13.98 36.39 2.64
N THR A 465 -13.94 36.26 3.96
CA THR A 465 -12.70 36.13 4.74
C THR A 465 -11.85 34.91 4.35
N ASP A 466 -12.46 33.85 3.80
CA ASP A 466 -11.75 32.65 3.39
C ASP A 466 -11.04 32.82 2.02
N TYR A 467 -11.60 33.61 1.08
CA TYR A 467 -11.06 33.70 -0.29
C TYR A 467 -10.43 35.06 -0.64
N GLU A 468 -10.85 36.15 -0.02
CA GLU A 468 -10.30 37.49 -0.25
C GLU A 468 -8.78 37.59 -0.01
N PRO A 469 -8.16 36.89 0.98
CA PRO A 469 -6.71 36.91 1.12
C PRO A 469 -5.97 36.48 -0.15
N PHE A 470 -6.48 35.46 -0.86
CA PHE A 470 -5.90 34.97 -2.12
C PHE A 470 -6.17 35.94 -3.28
N VAL A 471 -7.33 36.60 -3.30
CA VAL A 471 -7.62 37.68 -4.26
C VAL A 471 -6.66 38.84 -4.08
N ARG A 472 -6.39 39.25 -2.83
CA ARG A 472 -5.39 40.28 -2.50
C ARG A 472 -3.99 39.84 -2.92
N LEU A 473 -3.63 38.58 -2.70
CA LEU A 473 -2.34 38.03 -3.14
C LEU A 473 -2.16 38.12 -4.66
N ALA A 474 -3.18 37.75 -5.44
CA ALA A 474 -3.11 37.90 -6.90
C ALA A 474 -3.00 39.38 -7.33
N LYS A 475 -3.78 40.28 -6.70
CA LYS A 475 -3.69 41.73 -6.96
C LYS A 475 -2.30 42.27 -6.64
N HIS A 476 -1.69 41.85 -5.53
CA HIS A 476 -0.32 42.21 -5.15
C HIS A 476 0.71 41.67 -6.15
N ALA A 477 0.57 40.42 -6.59
CA ALA A 477 1.46 39.82 -7.58
C ALA A 477 1.46 40.61 -8.90
N MET A 478 0.30 41.08 -9.37
CA MET A 478 0.21 41.90 -10.57
C MET A 478 0.78 43.32 -10.36
N LYS A 479 0.37 44.01 -9.29
CA LYS A 479 0.70 45.43 -9.08
C LYS A 479 2.14 45.65 -8.65
N ASP A 480 2.59 44.89 -7.65
CA ASP A 480 3.83 45.15 -6.92
C ASP A 480 4.96 44.26 -7.39
N LEU A 481 4.67 42.99 -7.71
CA LEU A 481 5.65 42.03 -8.24
C LEU A 481 5.74 42.00 -9.78
N LYS A 482 4.92 42.83 -10.46
CA LYS A 482 4.86 42.95 -11.93
C LYS A 482 4.68 41.62 -12.68
N ARG A 483 3.97 40.67 -12.06
CA ARG A 483 3.64 39.37 -12.65
C ARG A 483 2.51 39.50 -13.66
N SER A 484 2.48 38.60 -14.65
CA SER A 484 1.35 38.55 -15.58
C SER A 484 0.05 38.19 -14.83
N ARG A 485 -1.10 38.49 -15.42
CA ARG A 485 -2.41 38.13 -14.83
C ARG A 485 -2.54 36.62 -14.62
N GLU A 486 -2.00 35.84 -15.55
CA GLU A 486 -1.97 34.37 -15.49
C GLU A 486 -1.05 33.87 -14.38
N GLU A 487 0.17 34.41 -14.28
CA GLU A 487 1.08 34.07 -13.18
C GLU A 487 0.46 34.41 -11.82
N ALA A 488 -0.23 35.55 -11.71
CA ALA A 488 -0.92 35.95 -10.49
C ALA A 488 -2.08 35.01 -10.13
N PHE A 489 -2.81 34.49 -11.12
CA PHE A 489 -3.83 33.47 -10.92
C PHE A 489 -3.24 32.17 -10.36
N TYR A 490 -2.16 31.64 -10.96
CA TYR A 490 -1.47 30.46 -10.46
C TYR A 490 -0.89 30.65 -9.06
N ILE A 491 -0.32 31.83 -8.76
CA ILE A 491 0.19 32.15 -7.42
C ILE A 491 -0.93 32.07 -6.38
N ALA A 492 -2.11 32.61 -6.68
CA ALA A 492 -3.24 32.56 -5.76
C ALA A 492 -3.78 31.14 -5.57
N LEU A 493 -3.97 30.38 -6.64
CA LEU A 493 -4.42 28.97 -6.53
C LEU A 493 -3.40 28.11 -5.79
N LYS A 494 -2.11 28.27 -6.06
CA LYS A 494 -1.05 27.58 -5.33
C LYS A 494 -1.09 27.91 -3.84
N ALA A 495 -1.32 29.18 -3.49
CA ALA A 495 -1.47 29.58 -2.09
C ALA A 495 -2.69 28.94 -1.41
N VAL A 496 -3.79 28.71 -2.14
CA VAL A 496 -4.95 27.94 -1.63
C VAL A 496 -4.53 26.49 -1.35
N LEU A 497 -3.86 25.84 -2.29
CA LEU A 497 -3.45 24.42 -2.22
C LEU A 497 -2.33 24.11 -1.22
N VAL A 498 -1.70 25.13 -0.63
CA VAL A 498 -0.72 24.94 0.47
C VAL A 498 -1.20 25.60 1.77
N SER A 499 -2.44 26.07 1.79
CA SER A 499 -3.03 26.68 2.99
C SER A 499 -3.44 25.61 4.00
N PRO A 500 -3.50 25.95 5.30
CA PRO A 500 -3.96 25.00 6.31
C PRO A 500 -5.38 24.45 6.07
N ASP A 501 -6.28 25.25 5.48
CA ASP A 501 -7.65 24.79 5.16
C ASP A 501 -7.71 23.77 4.01
N PHE A 502 -6.66 23.70 3.19
CA PHE A 502 -6.52 22.66 2.17
C PHE A 502 -5.74 21.45 2.69
N LEU A 503 -4.61 21.68 3.36
CA LEU A 503 -3.69 20.60 3.75
C LEU A 503 -4.18 19.78 4.95
N TYR A 504 -5.10 20.31 5.76
CA TYR A 504 -5.58 19.65 6.97
C TYR A 504 -7.09 19.41 6.92
N LEU A 505 -7.51 18.27 7.47
CA LEU A 505 -8.89 18.00 7.83
C LEU A 505 -9.17 18.68 9.16
N LYS A 506 -9.80 19.86 9.11
CA LYS A 506 -10.12 20.64 10.30
C LYS A 506 -11.48 20.22 10.84
N GLU A 507 -11.45 19.35 11.84
CA GLU A 507 -12.62 18.89 12.57
C GLU A 507 -12.71 19.68 13.88
N ARG A 508 -13.50 20.75 13.84
CA ARG A 508 -13.73 21.59 15.02
C ARG A 508 -14.76 20.95 15.93
N GLY A 509 -15.79 20.33 15.33
CA GLY A 509 -16.97 19.88 16.04
C GLY A 509 -17.78 21.03 16.64
N ASP A 510 -18.90 20.70 17.25
CA ASP A 510 -19.66 21.61 18.11
C ASP A 510 -19.08 21.67 19.54
N GLU A 511 -19.79 22.33 20.46
CA GLU A 511 -19.39 22.44 21.87
C GLU A 511 -19.29 21.10 22.60
N ASN A 512 -19.93 20.05 22.08
CA ASN A 512 -19.90 18.69 22.60
C ASN A 512 -18.92 17.80 21.83
N GLY A 513 -18.19 18.35 20.86
CA GLY A 513 -17.26 17.62 20.00
C GLY A 513 -17.92 16.89 18.83
N LYS A 514 -19.23 17.05 18.61
CA LYS A 514 -19.93 16.39 17.50
C LYS A 514 -19.61 17.06 16.18
N LEU A 515 -19.27 16.26 15.17
CA LEU A 515 -18.91 16.78 13.86
C LEU A 515 -20.11 17.44 13.16
N THR A 516 -19.81 18.52 12.45
CA THR A 516 -20.77 19.15 11.55
C THR A 516 -21.01 18.29 10.30
N SER A 517 -22.13 18.50 9.62
CA SER A 517 -22.48 17.77 8.38
C SER A 517 -21.41 17.87 7.27
N TRP A 518 -20.63 18.97 7.23
CA TRP A 518 -19.52 19.14 6.28
C TRP A 518 -18.24 18.42 6.69
N GLU A 519 -17.95 18.40 7.98
CA GLU A 519 -16.85 17.61 8.54
C GLU A 519 -17.13 16.12 8.35
N MET A 520 -18.37 15.68 8.60
CA MET A 520 -18.80 14.30 8.32
C MET A 520 -18.66 13.92 6.85
N ALA A 521 -19.04 14.79 5.91
CA ALA A 521 -18.83 14.54 4.48
C ALA A 521 -17.36 14.30 4.16
N SER A 522 -16.47 15.12 4.73
CA SER A 522 -15.03 14.99 4.53
C SER A 522 -14.49 13.71 5.20
N ARG A 523 -14.87 13.44 6.46
CA ARG A 523 -14.38 12.25 7.18
C ARG A 523 -14.79 10.97 6.47
N LEU A 524 -16.04 10.87 6.00
CA LEU A 524 -16.50 9.74 5.17
C LEU A 524 -15.72 9.62 3.86
N SER A 525 -15.49 10.72 3.15
CA SER A 525 -14.80 10.69 1.86
C SER A 525 -13.32 10.29 1.98
N TYR A 526 -12.62 10.76 3.01
CA TYR A 526 -11.22 10.38 3.23
C TYR A 526 -11.08 8.98 3.86
N PHE A 527 -12.08 8.53 4.62
CA PHE A 527 -12.12 7.15 5.10
C PHE A 527 -12.29 6.17 3.94
N LEU A 528 -13.29 6.36 3.07
CA LEU A 528 -13.67 5.35 2.09
C LEU A 528 -13.02 5.52 0.71
N TRP A 529 -12.65 6.74 0.33
CA TRP A 529 -12.09 7.06 -1.01
C TRP A 529 -10.74 7.77 -0.94
N SER A 530 -10.19 8.01 0.26
CA SER A 530 -8.94 8.76 0.46
C SER A 530 -8.87 10.06 -0.35
N SER A 531 -10.01 10.73 -0.53
CA SER A 531 -10.15 11.92 -1.36
C SER A 531 -11.32 12.78 -0.92
N MET A 532 -11.55 13.88 -1.62
CA MET A 532 -12.57 14.86 -1.30
C MET A 532 -14.01 14.37 -1.54
N PRO A 533 -15.03 14.97 -0.87
CA PRO A 533 -16.43 14.59 -1.06
C PRO A 533 -16.91 14.81 -2.50
N ASP A 534 -17.80 13.93 -2.96
CA ASP A 534 -18.48 14.06 -4.24
C ASP A 534 -19.67 15.05 -4.16
N PRO A 535 -20.31 15.39 -5.29
CA PRO A 535 -21.47 16.29 -5.30
C PRO A 535 -22.64 15.83 -4.43
N GLU A 536 -22.85 14.51 -4.27
CA GLU A 536 -23.93 13.96 -3.46
C GLU A 536 -23.67 14.18 -1.97
N LEU A 537 -22.48 13.84 -1.47
CA LEU A 537 -22.08 14.14 -0.10
C LEU A 537 -22.14 15.64 0.20
N TYR A 538 -21.75 16.51 -0.74
CA TYR A 538 -21.92 17.95 -0.56
C TYR A 538 -23.39 18.38 -0.46
N SER A 539 -24.28 17.74 -1.21
CA SER A 539 -25.73 17.99 -1.12
C SER A 539 -26.28 17.58 0.25
N MET A 540 -25.87 16.40 0.75
CA MET A 540 -26.24 15.91 2.07
C MET A 540 -25.64 16.77 3.19
N ALA A 541 -24.39 17.21 3.03
CA ALA A 541 -23.73 18.14 3.94
C ALA A 541 -24.53 19.45 4.06
N ARG A 542 -24.92 20.03 2.92
CA ARG A 542 -25.68 21.28 2.85
C ARG A 542 -27.06 21.20 3.49
N SER A 543 -27.74 20.05 3.39
CA SER A 543 -29.06 19.84 3.99
C SER A 543 -29.01 19.46 5.48
N GLY A 544 -27.82 19.18 6.03
CA GLY A 544 -27.68 18.64 7.39
C GLY A 544 -28.00 17.15 7.52
N GLY A 545 -28.16 16.43 6.40
CA GLY A 545 -28.56 15.03 6.38
C GLY A 545 -27.52 14.08 6.99
N LEU A 546 -26.22 14.39 6.88
CA LEU A 546 -25.11 13.57 7.38
C LEU A 546 -24.94 13.61 8.91
N LEU A 547 -25.94 14.10 9.64
CA LEU A 547 -26.02 14.01 11.10
C LEU A 547 -26.95 12.88 11.55
N LYS A 548 -27.62 12.19 10.61
CA LYS A 548 -28.56 11.09 10.87
C LYS A 548 -27.90 9.74 10.57
N PRO A 549 -27.88 8.78 11.50
CA PRO A 549 -27.25 7.48 11.29
C PRO A 549 -27.74 6.75 10.03
N GLU A 550 -29.04 6.80 9.73
CA GLU A 550 -29.62 6.10 8.58
C GLU A 550 -29.14 6.69 7.25
N VAL A 551 -28.88 8.00 7.21
CA VAL A 551 -28.35 8.68 6.02
C VAL A 551 -26.86 8.39 5.87
N ILE A 552 -26.11 8.35 6.97
CA ILE A 552 -24.69 7.95 6.95
C ILE A 552 -24.57 6.54 6.40
N GLN A 553 -25.35 5.59 6.92
CA GLN A 553 -25.37 4.21 6.43
C GLN A 553 -25.66 4.15 4.93
N GLN A 554 -26.70 4.83 4.44
CA GLN A 554 -27.01 4.85 3.00
C GLN A 554 -25.86 5.39 2.15
N GLN A 555 -25.17 6.44 2.62
CA GLN A 555 -24.04 7.00 1.89
C GLN A 555 -22.81 6.11 1.94
N VAL A 556 -22.53 5.46 3.07
CA VAL A 556 -21.44 4.46 3.17
C VAL A 556 -21.68 3.32 2.19
N GLU A 557 -22.89 2.75 2.18
CA GLU A 557 -23.23 1.65 1.26
C GLU A 557 -23.02 2.04 -0.21
N ARG A 558 -23.52 3.23 -0.60
CA ARG A 558 -23.30 3.79 -1.94
C ARG A 558 -21.81 3.95 -2.26
N MET A 559 -21.02 4.43 -1.30
CA MET A 559 -19.60 4.69 -1.50
C MET A 559 -18.77 3.40 -1.60
N LEU A 560 -19.18 2.34 -0.89
CA LEU A 560 -18.56 1.02 -0.96
C LEU A 560 -18.84 0.31 -2.29
N GLU A 561 -19.95 0.65 -2.98
CA GLU A 561 -20.26 0.16 -4.33
C GLU A 561 -19.50 0.92 -5.44
N ASP A 562 -19.00 2.12 -5.15
CA ASP A 562 -18.24 2.91 -6.11
C ASP A 562 -16.83 2.32 -6.32
N PRO A 563 -16.30 2.29 -7.56
CA PRO A 563 -14.93 1.82 -7.83
C PRO A 563 -13.82 2.52 -7.02
N LYS A 564 -14.06 3.73 -6.51
CA LYS A 564 -13.15 4.45 -5.61
C LYS A 564 -12.98 3.78 -4.24
N SER A 565 -13.89 2.89 -3.83
CA SER A 565 -13.71 2.09 -2.60
C SER A 565 -12.43 1.25 -2.60
N ARG A 566 -11.83 1.01 -3.78
CA ARG A 566 -10.51 0.40 -3.91
C ARG A 566 -9.41 1.20 -3.21
N ASP A 567 -9.53 2.53 -3.12
CA ASP A 567 -8.57 3.36 -2.38
C ASP A 567 -8.62 3.06 -0.87
N PHE A 568 -9.81 2.79 -0.30
CA PHE A 568 -9.93 2.28 1.06
C PHE A 568 -9.26 0.93 1.20
N VAL A 569 -9.54 -0.02 0.32
CA VAL A 569 -8.95 -1.37 0.41
C VAL A 569 -7.43 -1.31 0.29
N GLU A 570 -6.90 -0.56 -0.67
CA GLU A 570 -5.45 -0.40 -0.84
C GLU A 570 -4.83 0.31 0.37
N GLY A 571 -5.41 1.42 0.84
CA GLY A 571 -4.89 2.19 1.96
C GLY A 571 -4.96 1.44 3.29
N PHE A 572 -6.12 0.88 3.62
CA PHE A 572 -6.35 0.14 4.86
C PHE A 572 -5.57 -1.16 4.89
N ALA A 573 -5.67 -2.02 3.87
CA ALA A 573 -4.98 -3.31 3.87
C ALA A 573 -3.46 -3.15 3.84
N THR A 574 -2.94 -2.16 3.09
CA THR A 574 -1.50 -1.89 3.07
C THR A 574 -0.99 -1.47 4.45
N SER A 575 -1.72 -0.57 5.12
CA SER A 575 -1.35 -0.08 6.45
C SER A 575 -1.50 -1.17 7.52
N TRP A 576 -2.66 -1.82 7.55
CA TRP A 576 -3.00 -2.85 8.54
C TRP A 576 -2.10 -4.08 8.42
N LEU A 577 -1.85 -4.58 7.21
CA LEU A 577 -1.13 -5.84 7.02
C LEU A 577 0.37 -5.64 6.72
N ARG A 578 0.83 -4.38 6.73
CA ARG A 578 2.20 -3.98 6.40
C ARG A 578 2.65 -4.37 4.98
N LEU A 579 1.73 -4.29 4.01
CA LEU A 579 2.06 -4.60 2.61
C LEU A 579 3.07 -3.60 2.01
N ASP A 580 3.30 -2.46 2.67
CA ASP A 580 4.38 -1.52 2.38
C ASP A 580 5.77 -2.14 2.53
N LYS A 581 5.90 -3.16 3.40
CA LYS A 581 7.15 -3.88 3.66
C LYS A 581 7.47 -4.96 2.64
N LEU A 582 6.50 -5.34 1.81
CA LEU A 582 6.72 -6.31 0.75
C LEU A 582 7.72 -5.72 -0.27
N GLY A 583 8.83 -6.43 -0.50
CA GLY A 583 9.89 -6.00 -1.42
C GLY A 583 11.00 -5.13 -0.80
N GLU A 584 10.89 -4.68 0.46
CA GLU A 584 11.99 -3.97 1.15
C GLU A 584 13.23 -4.88 1.33
N MET A 585 13.00 -6.15 1.67
CA MET A 585 14.02 -7.21 1.72
C MET A 585 13.72 -8.28 0.66
N PRO A 586 14.07 -8.03 -0.62
CA PRO A 586 13.68 -8.91 -1.71
C PRO A 586 14.34 -10.29 -1.60
N ALA A 587 13.65 -11.31 -2.10
CA ALA A 587 14.12 -12.69 -2.06
C ALA A 587 15.46 -12.88 -2.77
N ASP A 588 16.32 -13.79 -2.29
CA ASP A 588 17.60 -14.06 -2.95
C ASP A 588 17.38 -14.57 -4.39
N SER A 589 17.81 -13.78 -5.37
CA SER A 589 17.59 -14.05 -6.80
C SER A 589 18.23 -15.33 -7.32
N LEU A 590 19.21 -15.92 -6.63
CA LEU A 590 19.80 -17.20 -7.02
C LEU A 590 19.03 -18.38 -6.44
N LYS A 591 18.50 -18.24 -5.22
CA LYS A 591 17.73 -19.28 -4.52
C LYS A 591 16.25 -19.32 -4.93
N PHE A 592 15.67 -18.17 -5.26
CA PHE A 592 14.24 -17.97 -5.52
C PHE A 592 13.99 -17.34 -6.89
N GLN A 593 14.49 -17.97 -7.96
CA GLN A 593 14.32 -17.46 -9.33
C GLN A 593 12.83 -17.39 -9.74
N GLU A 594 11.99 -18.29 -9.22
CA GLU A 594 10.53 -18.27 -9.40
C GLU A 594 9.90 -16.95 -8.98
N TYR A 595 10.39 -16.31 -7.91
CA TYR A 595 9.84 -15.06 -7.40
C TYR A 595 9.87 -13.97 -8.47
N TYR A 596 11.03 -13.83 -9.13
CA TYR A 596 11.26 -12.88 -10.20
C TYR A 596 10.68 -13.34 -11.54
N GLN A 597 10.81 -14.63 -11.84
CA GLN A 597 10.38 -15.18 -13.12
C GLN A 597 8.86 -15.21 -13.26
N TYR A 598 8.12 -15.30 -12.16
CA TYR A 598 6.66 -15.29 -12.15
C TYR A 598 6.09 -13.94 -11.71
N GLY A 599 6.91 -12.93 -11.38
CA GLY A 599 6.41 -11.65 -10.88
C GLY A 599 5.55 -11.84 -9.63
N LEU A 600 6.01 -12.69 -8.70
CA LEU A 600 5.19 -13.10 -7.57
C LEU A 600 4.88 -11.93 -6.64
N GLU A 601 5.77 -10.95 -6.49
CA GLU A 601 5.54 -9.77 -5.64
C GLU A 601 4.21 -9.07 -5.95
N ASP A 602 3.99 -8.73 -7.23
CA ASP A 602 2.77 -8.06 -7.69
C ASP A 602 1.55 -8.96 -7.51
N SER A 603 1.69 -10.26 -7.81
CA SER A 603 0.58 -11.22 -7.69
C SER A 603 0.20 -11.45 -6.23
N MET A 604 1.17 -11.56 -5.32
CA MET A 604 0.99 -11.71 -3.88
C MET A 604 0.28 -10.50 -3.29
N LYS A 605 0.73 -9.27 -3.64
CA LYS A 605 0.06 -8.05 -3.20
C LYS A 605 -1.38 -7.99 -3.71
N ALA A 606 -1.58 -8.32 -4.99
CA ALA A 606 -2.90 -8.33 -5.60
C ALA A 606 -3.84 -9.39 -4.98
N GLU A 607 -3.33 -10.57 -4.59
CA GLU A 607 -4.11 -11.59 -3.85
C GLU A 607 -4.66 -11.02 -2.55
N THR A 608 -3.82 -10.40 -1.72
CA THR A 608 -4.26 -9.84 -0.44
C THR A 608 -5.27 -8.71 -0.62
N LEU A 609 -5.04 -7.82 -1.59
CA LEU A 609 -5.98 -6.75 -1.89
C LEU A 609 -7.32 -7.30 -2.41
N ALA A 610 -7.30 -8.30 -3.29
CA ALA A 610 -8.52 -8.96 -3.76
C ALA A 610 -9.25 -9.69 -2.64
N PHE A 611 -8.53 -10.28 -1.69
CA PHE A 611 -9.10 -10.93 -0.52
C PHE A 611 -9.85 -9.94 0.39
N VAL A 612 -9.22 -8.80 0.72
CA VAL A 612 -9.85 -7.75 1.53
C VAL A 612 -11.01 -7.08 0.78
N GLN A 613 -10.84 -6.82 -0.52
CA GLN A 613 -11.92 -6.31 -1.39
C GLN A 613 -13.12 -7.25 -1.37
N HIS A 614 -12.90 -8.55 -1.50
CA HIS A 614 -13.99 -9.52 -1.43
C HIS A 614 -14.66 -9.56 -0.07
N ALA A 615 -13.88 -9.49 1.02
CA ALA A 615 -14.45 -9.44 2.36
C ALA A 615 -15.39 -8.24 2.53
N MET A 616 -15.04 -7.09 1.95
CA MET A 616 -15.88 -5.89 1.93
C MET A 616 -17.09 -6.04 0.98
N GLU A 617 -16.91 -6.51 -0.25
CA GLU A 617 -17.99 -6.59 -1.24
C GLU A 617 -19.02 -7.66 -0.87
N ALA A 618 -18.56 -8.85 -0.49
CA ALA A 618 -19.40 -9.99 -0.14
C ALA A 618 -19.85 -9.99 1.32
N ASN A 619 -19.41 -8.99 2.11
CA ASN A 619 -19.65 -8.92 3.54
C ASN A 619 -19.24 -10.23 4.24
N ALA A 620 -18.02 -10.69 3.95
CA ALA A 620 -17.52 -11.96 4.46
C ALA A 620 -17.37 -11.92 6.00
N PRO A 621 -17.55 -13.06 6.70
CA PRO A 621 -17.30 -13.16 8.13
C PRO A 621 -15.89 -12.69 8.49
N LEU A 622 -15.73 -12.03 9.64
CA LEU A 622 -14.42 -11.57 10.09
C LEU A 622 -13.43 -12.75 10.27
N THR A 623 -13.93 -13.92 10.64
CA THR A 623 -13.13 -15.14 10.80
C THR A 623 -12.46 -15.60 9.51
N ASP A 624 -12.93 -15.20 8.33
CA ASP A 624 -12.31 -15.56 7.06
C ASP A 624 -10.88 -15.00 6.95
N PHE A 625 -10.58 -13.88 7.63
CA PHE A 625 -9.20 -13.37 7.71
C PHE A 625 -8.26 -14.31 8.46
N LEU A 626 -8.77 -15.13 9.38
CA LEU A 626 -8.00 -16.13 10.13
C LEU A 626 -7.92 -17.44 9.35
N ASP A 627 -9.06 -17.94 8.88
CA ASP A 627 -9.14 -19.14 8.04
C ASP A 627 -10.35 -19.11 7.11
N SER A 628 -10.13 -19.46 5.85
CA SER A 628 -11.15 -19.43 4.80
C SER A 628 -11.03 -20.66 3.90
N ASP A 629 -12.16 -21.09 3.33
CA ASP A 629 -12.20 -22.19 2.36
C ASP A 629 -11.86 -21.73 0.92
N TYR A 630 -11.35 -20.51 0.77
CA TYR A 630 -11.01 -19.90 -0.51
C TYR A 630 -9.81 -18.96 -0.42
N THR A 631 -9.16 -18.71 -1.56
CA THR A 631 -8.24 -17.57 -1.75
C THR A 631 -8.37 -17.00 -3.17
N PHE A 632 -7.59 -15.97 -3.50
CA PHE A 632 -7.57 -15.34 -4.82
C PHE A 632 -6.27 -15.65 -5.55
N MET A 633 -6.39 -16.25 -6.73
CA MET A 633 -5.21 -16.73 -7.46
C MET A 633 -5.28 -16.41 -8.94
N ASN A 634 -4.14 -16.04 -9.49
CA ASN A 634 -3.84 -16.11 -10.91
C ASN A 634 -2.96 -17.34 -11.14
N GLU A 635 -2.60 -17.62 -12.38
CA GLU A 635 -1.81 -18.80 -12.71
C GLU A 635 -0.42 -18.82 -12.05
N ASP A 636 0.23 -17.66 -11.91
CA ASP A 636 1.57 -17.58 -11.32
C ASP A 636 1.53 -17.91 -9.81
N LEU A 637 0.53 -17.43 -9.07
CA LEU A 637 0.28 -17.86 -7.69
C LEU A 637 -0.14 -19.32 -7.60
N ALA A 638 -0.99 -19.81 -8.51
CA ALA A 638 -1.46 -21.19 -8.50
C ALA A 638 -0.29 -22.16 -8.68
N ARG A 639 0.63 -21.85 -9.59
CA ARG A 639 1.89 -22.58 -9.77
C ARG A 639 2.74 -22.53 -8.49
N HIS A 640 2.82 -21.37 -7.84
CA HIS A 640 3.59 -21.21 -6.61
C HIS A 640 2.99 -21.98 -5.42
N TYR A 641 1.67 -22.00 -5.24
CA TYR A 641 1.00 -22.78 -4.18
C TYR A 641 0.75 -24.24 -4.55
N LYS A 642 1.05 -24.64 -5.80
CA LYS A 642 0.80 -25.98 -6.35
C LYS A 642 -0.69 -26.34 -6.38
N VAL A 643 -1.53 -25.35 -6.69
CA VAL A 643 -2.97 -25.51 -6.93
C VAL A 643 -3.20 -25.67 -8.42
N GLY A 644 -3.91 -26.73 -8.82
CA GLY A 644 -4.24 -27.02 -10.23
C GLY A 644 -5.33 -26.10 -10.79
N ASP A 645 -5.56 -26.19 -12.10
CA ASP A 645 -6.76 -25.68 -12.79
C ASP A 645 -7.02 -24.16 -12.77
N VAL A 646 -6.03 -23.34 -12.40
CA VAL A 646 -6.08 -21.87 -12.54
C VAL A 646 -5.21 -21.43 -13.71
N LYS A 647 -5.81 -20.71 -14.67
CA LYS A 647 -5.15 -20.29 -15.92
C LYS A 647 -5.34 -18.81 -16.22
N GLY A 648 -4.28 -18.14 -16.66
CA GLY A 648 -4.29 -16.71 -17.00
C GLY A 648 -3.98 -15.77 -15.84
N MET A 649 -3.84 -14.49 -16.17
CA MET A 649 -3.29 -13.44 -15.29
C MET A 649 -4.28 -12.87 -14.26
N HIS A 650 -5.57 -12.98 -14.54
CA HIS A 650 -6.60 -12.42 -13.69
C HIS A 650 -6.79 -13.28 -12.45
N LEU A 651 -6.70 -12.63 -11.29
CA LEU A 651 -7.10 -13.22 -10.02
C LEU A 651 -8.57 -13.65 -10.11
N ARG A 652 -8.85 -14.81 -9.53
CA ARG A 652 -10.22 -15.29 -9.30
C ARG A 652 -10.28 -15.96 -7.94
N ARG A 653 -11.48 -16.00 -7.37
CA ARG A 653 -11.75 -16.80 -6.18
C ARG A 653 -11.58 -18.28 -6.52
N VAL A 654 -10.77 -18.97 -5.74
CA VAL A 654 -10.48 -20.41 -5.89
C VAL A 654 -10.83 -21.09 -4.58
N ALA A 655 -11.68 -22.11 -4.64
CA ALA A 655 -11.98 -22.95 -3.50
C ALA A 655 -10.76 -23.80 -3.13
N LEU A 656 -10.50 -23.89 -1.83
CA LEU A 656 -9.39 -24.63 -1.26
C LEU A 656 -9.88 -25.97 -0.69
N PRO A 657 -9.08 -27.05 -0.78
CA PRO A 657 -9.35 -28.27 -0.03
C PRO A 657 -9.38 -28.00 1.48
N ALA A 658 -10.17 -28.78 2.23
CA ALA A 658 -10.35 -28.58 3.67
C ALA A 658 -9.04 -28.60 4.47
N GLU A 659 -8.05 -29.40 4.05
CA GLU A 659 -6.73 -29.51 4.71
C GLU A 659 -5.72 -28.45 4.23
N SER A 660 -6.12 -27.55 3.33
CA SER A 660 -5.21 -26.59 2.73
C SER A 660 -4.72 -25.56 3.76
N PRO A 661 -3.39 -25.37 3.90
CA PRO A 661 -2.86 -24.32 4.77
C PRO A 661 -3.03 -22.91 4.19
N ARG A 662 -3.65 -22.77 3.00
CA ARG A 662 -3.75 -21.51 2.25
C ARG A 662 -4.94 -20.61 2.58
N GLY A 663 -5.89 -21.08 3.39
CA GLY A 663 -7.01 -20.26 3.86
C GLY A 663 -6.56 -19.09 4.74
N GLY A 664 -7.27 -17.96 4.69
CA GLY A 664 -6.98 -16.78 5.50
C GLY A 664 -5.65 -16.08 5.20
N LEU A 665 -5.35 -15.03 5.96
CA LEU A 665 -4.17 -14.17 5.75
C LEU A 665 -2.85 -14.92 5.99
N LEU A 666 -2.81 -15.85 6.95
CA LEU A 666 -1.60 -16.63 7.26
C LEU A 666 -1.22 -17.63 6.17
N GLY A 667 -2.15 -17.93 5.25
CA GLY A 667 -1.90 -18.78 4.09
C GLY A 667 -1.29 -18.04 2.90
N GLN A 668 -1.36 -16.70 2.87
CA GLN A 668 -0.97 -15.87 1.74
C GLN A 668 0.54 -15.58 1.72
N ALA A 669 1.14 -15.68 0.53
CA ALA A 669 2.60 -15.51 0.40
C ALA A 669 3.06 -14.06 0.56
N SER A 670 2.21 -13.05 0.39
CA SER A 670 2.53 -11.66 0.72
C SER A 670 2.98 -11.54 2.19
N ILE A 671 2.15 -12.05 3.11
CA ILE A 671 2.39 -12.03 4.56
C ILE A 671 3.62 -12.87 4.92
N LEU A 672 3.74 -14.05 4.32
CA LEU A 672 4.86 -14.96 4.59
C LEU A 672 6.21 -14.45 4.06
N THR A 673 6.18 -13.61 3.03
CA THR A 673 7.37 -12.99 2.41
C THR A 673 7.78 -11.70 3.13
N LEU A 674 6.84 -10.81 3.44
CA LEU A 674 7.14 -9.56 4.16
C LEU A 674 7.66 -9.80 5.59
N SER A 675 7.36 -10.96 6.17
CA SER A 675 7.84 -11.40 7.49
C SER A 675 9.14 -12.22 7.43
N ALA A 676 9.84 -12.21 6.29
CA ALA A 676 11.13 -12.87 6.07
C ALA A 676 12.22 -11.86 5.66
N ASN A 677 13.49 -12.29 5.64
CA ASN A 677 14.62 -11.44 5.26
C ASN A 677 15.11 -11.67 3.82
N GLY A 678 14.29 -12.34 2.99
CA GLY A 678 14.61 -12.70 1.61
C GLY A 678 15.51 -13.93 1.42
N ILE A 679 16.27 -14.35 2.45
CA ILE A 679 17.16 -15.52 2.39
C ILE A 679 16.62 -16.68 3.23
N ASP A 680 16.24 -16.35 4.46
CA ASP A 680 15.80 -17.25 5.51
C ASP A 680 14.48 -16.74 6.12
N THR A 681 13.78 -17.65 6.79
CA THR A 681 12.57 -17.33 7.54
C THR A 681 12.91 -16.80 8.93
N SER A 682 11.97 -16.09 9.55
CA SER A 682 12.11 -15.59 10.92
C SER A 682 10.83 -15.88 11.72
N PRO A 683 10.84 -16.92 12.59
CA PRO A 683 9.71 -17.21 13.47
C PRO A 683 9.34 -16.02 14.34
N VAL A 684 10.35 -15.28 14.84
CA VAL A 684 10.13 -14.11 15.71
C VAL A 684 9.35 -13.03 14.97
N VAL A 685 9.80 -12.64 13.77
CA VAL A 685 9.12 -11.59 12.97
C VAL A 685 7.71 -12.03 12.58
N ARG A 686 7.53 -13.31 12.24
CA ARG A 686 6.21 -13.89 11.95
C ARG A 686 5.28 -13.86 13.17
N GLY A 687 5.77 -14.22 14.35
CA GLY A 687 5.02 -14.17 15.59
C GLY A 687 4.63 -12.74 15.99
N VAL A 688 5.58 -11.79 15.87
CA VAL A 688 5.30 -10.36 16.08
C VAL A 688 4.20 -9.89 15.13
N TRP A 689 4.26 -10.26 13.85
CA TRP A 689 3.25 -9.89 12.87
C TRP A 689 1.85 -10.42 13.24
N VAL A 690 1.74 -11.67 13.72
CA VAL A 690 0.46 -12.23 14.20
C VAL A 690 -0.07 -11.43 15.38
N LEU A 691 0.77 -11.17 16.38
CA LEU A 691 0.39 -10.44 17.59
C LEU A 691 -0.05 -9.00 17.29
N GLU A 692 0.70 -8.28 16.45
CA GLU A 692 0.42 -6.89 16.13
C GLU A 692 -0.78 -6.70 15.20
N ASN A 693 -0.92 -7.56 14.19
CA ASN A 693 -1.87 -7.34 13.08
C ASN A 693 -3.15 -8.17 13.22
N LEU A 694 -3.10 -9.36 13.83
CA LEU A 694 -4.29 -10.17 14.08
C LEU A 694 -4.81 -9.99 15.51
N MET A 695 -3.93 -10.08 16.51
CA MET A 695 -4.37 -10.06 17.92
C MET A 695 -4.53 -8.65 18.49
N GLY A 696 -3.91 -7.63 17.88
CA GLY A 696 -3.93 -6.26 18.41
C GLY A 696 -3.13 -6.09 19.71
N THR A 697 -2.21 -7.00 20.00
CA THR A 697 -1.39 -7.03 21.23
C THR A 697 0.10 -7.02 20.87
N PRO A 698 0.62 -5.93 20.30
CA PRO A 698 2.02 -5.87 19.87
C PRO A 698 2.95 -6.11 21.07
N PRO A 699 4.04 -6.90 20.91
CA PRO A 699 4.99 -7.10 21.98
C PRO A 699 5.74 -5.80 22.31
N PRO A 700 6.24 -5.63 23.54
CA PRO A 700 7.01 -4.44 23.91
C PRO A 700 8.27 -4.31 23.04
N PRO A 701 8.73 -3.08 22.75
CA PRO A 701 9.97 -2.86 22.02
C PRO A 701 11.15 -3.48 22.80
N PRO A 702 12.22 -3.89 22.12
CA PRO A 702 13.39 -4.45 22.79
C PRO A 702 13.99 -3.43 23.77
N PRO A 703 14.51 -3.87 24.93
CA PRO A 703 15.09 -2.98 25.93
C PRO A 703 16.23 -2.14 25.33
N PRO A 704 16.24 -0.80 25.51
CA PRO A 704 17.23 0.08 24.89
C PRO A 704 18.66 -0.11 25.40
N ASP A 705 18.84 -0.69 26.60
CA ASP A 705 20.12 -0.70 27.34
C ASP A 705 20.83 -2.06 27.38
N VAL A 706 20.35 -3.08 26.67
CA VAL A 706 21.03 -4.38 26.60
C VAL A 706 21.82 -4.42 25.30
N GLU A 707 23.15 -4.31 25.37
CA GLU A 707 24.02 -4.71 24.26
C GLU A 707 23.54 -6.08 23.79
N PRO A 708 23.39 -6.33 22.47
CA PRO A 708 23.00 -7.64 21.97
C PRO A 708 23.99 -8.66 22.52
N LEU A 709 23.61 -9.35 23.59
CA LEU A 709 24.36 -10.49 24.09
C LEU A 709 24.20 -11.52 22.99
N ASP A 710 25.23 -11.70 22.15
CA ASP A 710 25.25 -12.79 21.19
C ASP A 710 25.24 -14.10 22.00
N PRO A 711 24.09 -14.79 22.14
CA PRO A 711 24.06 -16.00 22.94
C PRO A 711 25.00 -17.02 22.28
N ASP A 712 25.61 -17.89 23.07
CA ASP A 712 26.46 -18.96 22.54
C ASP A 712 25.62 -20.00 21.78
N VAL A 713 25.34 -19.72 20.51
CA VAL A 713 24.59 -20.60 19.60
C VAL A 713 25.41 -21.80 19.12
N ARG A 714 26.66 -21.99 19.57
CA ARG A 714 27.49 -23.13 19.14
C ARG A 714 26.79 -24.45 19.46
N GLY A 715 26.68 -25.33 18.47
CA GLY A 715 25.97 -26.62 18.60
C GLY A 715 24.46 -26.56 18.35
N ALA A 716 23.84 -25.38 18.22
CA ALA A 716 22.48 -25.26 17.68
C ALA A 716 22.52 -25.28 16.15
N ILE A 717 21.69 -26.15 15.55
CA ILE A 717 21.72 -26.42 14.10
C ILE A 717 20.42 -25.94 13.44
N THR A 718 19.30 -25.95 14.15
CA THR A 718 18.01 -25.44 13.65
C THR A 718 17.73 -24.02 14.16
N ILE A 719 16.86 -23.28 13.47
CA ILE A 719 16.40 -21.94 13.89
C ILE A 719 15.80 -22.01 15.30
N LYS A 720 14.93 -23.01 15.54
CA LYS A 720 14.32 -23.25 16.85
C LYS A 720 15.33 -23.52 17.96
N GLN A 721 16.39 -24.30 17.70
CA GLN A 721 17.46 -24.53 18.69
C GLN A 721 18.26 -23.25 18.98
N ARG A 722 18.49 -22.41 17.96
CA ARG A 722 19.16 -21.12 18.13
C ARG A 722 18.31 -20.17 18.98
N LEU A 723 17.01 -20.11 18.71
CA LEU A 723 16.05 -19.32 19.49
C LEU A 723 15.91 -19.83 20.91
N ALA A 724 15.82 -21.15 21.13
CA ALA A 724 15.79 -21.74 22.47
C ALA A 724 16.97 -21.27 23.32
N LYS A 725 18.19 -21.31 22.76
CA LYS A 725 19.39 -20.79 23.42
C LYS A 725 19.37 -19.28 23.68
N HIS A 726 18.75 -18.50 22.80
CA HIS A 726 18.59 -17.07 23.01
C HIS A 726 17.55 -16.79 24.12
N SER A 727 16.46 -17.56 24.16
CA SER A 727 15.41 -17.46 25.17
C SER A 727 15.80 -17.97 26.55
N GLU A 728 16.97 -18.62 26.70
CA GLU A 728 17.53 -18.96 28.03
C GLU A 728 18.01 -17.71 28.80
N ILE A 729 18.22 -16.58 28.11
CA ILE A 729 18.51 -15.30 28.75
C ILE A 729 17.25 -14.79 29.44
N GLU A 730 17.32 -14.55 30.76
CA GLU A 730 16.16 -14.21 31.59
C GLU A 730 15.40 -12.97 31.09
N SER A 731 16.10 -11.96 30.58
CA SER A 731 15.49 -10.76 29.99
C SER A 731 14.78 -11.01 28.66
N CYS A 732 15.16 -12.04 27.91
CA CYS A 732 14.57 -12.38 26.61
C CYS A 732 13.46 -13.44 26.72
N ALA A 733 13.48 -14.25 27.78
CA ALA A 733 12.59 -15.40 27.96
C ALA A 733 11.10 -15.05 27.92
N ASP A 734 10.70 -13.93 28.55
CA ASP A 734 9.27 -13.58 28.63
C ASP A 734 8.68 -13.15 27.27
N CYS A 735 9.40 -12.31 26.53
CA CYS A 735 8.99 -11.89 25.19
C CYS A 735 8.97 -13.08 24.23
N HIS A 736 9.99 -13.94 24.24
CA HIS A 736 10.02 -15.13 23.38
C HIS A 736 8.91 -16.13 23.71
N ALA A 737 8.54 -16.29 24.98
CA ALA A 737 7.41 -17.13 25.38
C ALA A 737 6.05 -16.60 24.86
N LYS A 738 5.93 -15.29 24.59
CA LYS A 738 4.74 -14.68 23.96
C LYS A 738 4.80 -14.76 22.43
N ILE A 739 5.96 -14.56 21.83
CA ILE A 739 6.12 -14.33 20.39
C ILE A 739 6.32 -15.64 19.63
N ASP A 740 7.30 -16.45 20.06
CA ASP A 740 7.79 -17.59 19.29
C ASP A 740 6.72 -18.64 18.97
N PRO A 741 5.76 -18.96 19.87
CA PRO A 741 4.71 -19.93 19.59
C PRO A 741 3.89 -19.61 18.33
N PHE A 742 3.61 -18.34 18.06
CA PHE A 742 2.87 -17.93 16.86
C PHE A 742 3.71 -18.01 15.58
N GLY A 743 5.04 -18.05 15.71
CA GLY A 743 5.99 -18.11 14.59
C GLY A 743 6.38 -19.51 14.14
N PHE A 744 6.54 -20.45 15.08
CA PHE A 744 7.06 -21.79 14.76
C PHE A 744 6.22 -22.59 13.75
N PRO A 745 4.87 -22.64 13.84
CA PRO A 745 4.07 -23.36 12.86
C PRO A 745 4.17 -22.76 11.45
N LEU A 746 4.51 -21.48 11.34
CA LEU A 746 4.66 -20.82 10.04
C LEU A 746 5.97 -21.20 9.35
N GLU A 747 6.92 -21.87 10.02
CA GLU A 747 8.16 -22.35 9.39
C GLU A 747 7.93 -23.42 8.31
N TYR A 748 6.72 -23.98 8.23
CA TYR A 748 6.26 -24.78 7.09
C TYR A 748 6.10 -23.97 5.80
N PHE A 749 6.26 -22.65 5.84
CA PHE A 749 6.38 -21.80 4.68
C PHE A 749 7.80 -21.26 4.55
N ASP A 750 8.34 -21.31 3.33
CA ASP A 750 9.64 -20.76 2.99
C ASP A 750 9.62 -19.21 2.93
N PRO A 751 10.77 -18.55 2.70
CA PRO A 751 10.87 -17.09 2.67
C PRO A 751 10.05 -16.38 1.58
N VAL A 752 9.55 -17.11 0.58
CA VAL A 752 8.66 -16.56 -0.46
C VAL A 752 7.25 -17.14 -0.35
N GLY A 753 6.89 -17.70 0.81
CA GLY A 753 5.56 -18.26 1.08
C GLY A 753 5.28 -19.63 0.45
N GLY A 754 6.28 -20.32 -0.10
CA GLY A 754 6.14 -21.68 -0.62
C GLY A 754 6.06 -22.72 0.51
N TYR A 755 5.11 -23.66 0.44
CA TYR A 755 5.00 -24.71 1.48
C TYR A 755 6.17 -25.71 1.42
N ARG A 756 6.70 -26.08 2.59
CA ARG A 756 7.83 -26.99 2.80
C ARG A 756 7.65 -27.84 4.06
N GLU A 757 8.01 -29.12 3.99
CA GLU A 757 8.07 -30.02 5.16
C GLU A 757 9.48 -30.08 5.78
N THR A 758 10.49 -29.69 5.00
CA THR A 758 11.90 -29.64 5.42
C THR A 758 12.51 -28.31 5.04
N TYR A 759 13.46 -27.81 5.84
CA TYR A 759 14.36 -26.75 5.41
C TYR A 759 15.15 -27.17 4.17
N PHE A 760 15.61 -26.23 3.36
CA PHE A 760 16.38 -26.56 2.15
C PHE A 760 17.88 -26.53 2.44
N ARG A 761 18.59 -27.62 2.10
CA ARG A 761 20.06 -27.62 2.11
C ARG A 761 20.60 -26.78 0.95
N SER A 762 19.97 -26.92 -0.22
CA SER A 762 20.25 -26.12 -1.40
C SER A 762 19.03 -26.10 -2.31
N ARG A 763 18.92 -25.05 -3.11
CA ARG A 763 17.92 -24.92 -4.18
C ARG A 763 18.66 -24.65 -5.47
N ARG A 764 18.15 -25.19 -6.57
CA ARG A 764 18.65 -24.93 -7.91
C ARG A 764 17.47 -24.72 -8.84
N TRP A 765 17.53 -23.66 -9.64
CA TRP A 765 16.61 -23.49 -10.75
C TRP A 765 16.94 -24.44 -11.90
N ASP A 766 16.00 -25.31 -12.26
CA ASP A 766 16.07 -26.09 -13.50
C ASP A 766 15.60 -25.20 -14.66
N ARG A 767 16.52 -24.91 -15.58
CA ARG A 767 16.22 -24.04 -16.73
C ARG A 767 15.34 -24.71 -17.78
N VAL A 768 15.37 -26.04 -17.87
CA VAL A 768 14.63 -26.82 -18.85
C VAL A 768 13.19 -27.00 -18.37
N GLU A 769 13.01 -27.47 -17.15
CA GLU A 769 11.68 -27.68 -16.58
C GLU A 769 11.07 -26.39 -16.02
N ARG A 770 11.84 -25.30 -15.99
CA ARG A 770 11.45 -23.97 -15.49
C ARG A 770 10.83 -24.07 -14.10
N ARG A 771 11.47 -24.84 -13.22
CA ARG A 771 11.04 -25.03 -11.84
C ARG A 771 12.22 -25.14 -10.92
N THR A 772 12.00 -24.85 -9.65
CA THR A 772 13.02 -25.04 -8.63
C THR A 772 13.09 -26.50 -8.20
N VAL A 773 14.28 -27.07 -8.31
CA VAL A 773 14.63 -28.34 -7.69
C VAL A 773 15.22 -28.02 -6.31
N ALA A 774 14.48 -28.40 -5.28
CA ALA A 774 14.88 -28.22 -3.90
C ALA A 774 15.49 -29.51 -3.34
N PHE A 775 16.64 -29.40 -2.67
CA PHE A 775 17.27 -30.52 -1.97
C PHE A 775 16.90 -30.43 -0.49
N PRO A 776 16.15 -31.42 0.04
CA PRO A 776 15.66 -31.38 1.39
C PRO A 776 16.81 -31.43 2.39
N GLY A 777 16.64 -30.67 3.47
CA GLY A 777 17.50 -30.63 4.63
C GLY A 777 16.79 -31.31 5.80
N ARG A 778 16.81 -30.67 6.97
CA ARG A 778 16.15 -31.20 8.17
C ARG A 778 14.65 -30.95 8.14
N PRO A 779 13.83 -31.82 8.77
CA PRO A 779 12.41 -31.56 8.98
C PRO A 779 12.19 -30.22 9.70
N VAL A 780 11.10 -29.56 9.33
CA VAL A 780 10.59 -28.42 10.10
C VAL A 780 10.03 -28.95 11.42
N ASP A 781 10.36 -28.28 12.52
CA ASP A 781 9.75 -28.51 13.82
C ASP A 781 8.91 -27.29 14.18
N GLY A 782 7.60 -27.39 13.90
CA GLY A 782 6.63 -26.33 14.18
C GLY A 782 5.96 -26.44 15.55
N LEU A 783 6.35 -27.40 16.41
CA LEU A 783 5.75 -27.59 17.73
C LEU A 783 5.87 -26.32 18.58
N ALA A 784 4.76 -25.84 19.09
CA ALA A 784 4.61 -24.64 19.88
C ALA A 784 3.68 -24.92 21.07
N GLU A 785 3.91 -24.19 22.16
CA GLU A 785 3.10 -24.23 23.37
C GLU A 785 2.87 -22.77 23.81
N LEU A 786 1.60 -22.38 23.95
CA LEU A 786 1.23 -21.08 24.51
C LEU A 786 1.31 -21.10 26.03
N ARG A 787 1.38 -19.91 26.64
CA ARG A 787 1.42 -19.78 28.10
C ARG A 787 0.14 -20.25 28.79
N SER A 788 -0.97 -20.27 28.06
CA SER A 788 -2.25 -20.82 28.46
C SER A 788 -2.33 -22.36 28.32
N GLY A 789 -1.28 -23.01 27.79
CA GLY A 789 -1.13 -24.47 27.76
C GLY A 789 -1.61 -25.17 26.48
N GLU A 790 -2.15 -24.45 25.50
CA GLU A 790 -2.49 -24.99 24.19
C GLU A 790 -1.21 -25.39 23.44
N ILE A 791 -1.24 -26.58 22.84
CA ILE A 791 -0.12 -27.14 22.08
C ILE A 791 -0.57 -27.36 20.64
N PHE A 792 0.24 -26.90 19.69
CA PHE A 792 0.00 -27.01 18.25
C PHE A 792 1.33 -27.08 17.50
N SER A 793 1.29 -27.48 16.23
CA SER A 793 2.50 -27.88 15.51
C SER A 793 2.55 -27.45 14.05
N ASN A 794 1.43 -27.04 13.46
CA ASN A 794 1.33 -26.74 12.03
C ASN A 794 0.39 -25.53 11.77
N PRO A 795 0.42 -24.96 10.55
CA PRO A 795 -0.38 -23.78 10.24
C PRO A 795 -1.90 -23.93 10.48
N ASN A 796 -2.48 -25.11 10.22
CA ASN A 796 -3.92 -25.32 10.41
C ASN A 796 -4.29 -25.33 11.89
N GLU A 797 -3.48 -25.98 12.73
CA GLU A 797 -3.67 -25.96 14.19
C GLU A 797 -3.47 -24.55 14.76
N LEU A 798 -2.51 -23.76 14.25
CA LEU A 798 -2.36 -22.35 14.63
C LEU A 798 -3.63 -21.55 14.30
N LYS A 799 -4.20 -21.73 13.10
CA LYS A 799 -5.45 -21.06 12.72
C LYS A 799 -6.61 -21.46 13.63
N ALA A 800 -6.72 -22.73 14.00
CA ALA A 800 -7.73 -23.19 14.95
C ALA A 800 -7.59 -22.47 16.31
N VAL A 801 -6.38 -22.34 16.82
CA VAL A 801 -6.10 -21.59 18.06
C VAL A 801 -6.47 -20.10 17.94
N LEU A 802 -6.25 -19.48 16.78
CA LEU A 802 -6.65 -18.09 16.54
C LEU A 802 -8.18 -17.95 16.41
N LEU A 803 -8.85 -18.94 15.81
CA LEU A 803 -10.32 -18.99 15.71
C LEU A 803 -10.99 -19.13 17.09
N ASP A 804 -10.37 -19.88 18.00
CA ASP A 804 -10.80 -19.96 19.40
C ASP A 804 -10.69 -18.61 20.13
N ARG A 805 -9.87 -17.69 19.60
CA ARG A 805 -9.65 -16.31 20.09
C ARG A 805 -10.20 -15.23 19.14
N LYS A 806 -11.25 -15.57 18.39
CA LYS A 806 -11.89 -14.66 17.42
C LYS A 806 -12.42 -13.36 18.02
N ASP A 807 -12.72 -13.33 19.31
CA ASP A 807 -13.07 -12.14 20.08
C ASP A 807 -11.92 -11.15 20.15
N VAL A 808 -10.71 -11.62 20.47
CA VAL A 808 -9.50 -10.82 20.48
C VAL A 808 -9.19 -10.30 19.07
N PHE A 809 -9.32 -11.16 18.06
CA PHE A 809 -9.17 -10.75 16.66
C PHE A 809 -10.18 -9.69 16.25
N ALA A 810 -11.47 -9.85 16.56
CA ALA A 810 -12.51 -8.90 16.22
C ALA A 810 -12.27 -7.54 16.88
N ARG A 811 -11.82 -7.53 18.15
CA ARG A 811 -11.41 -6.31 18.87
C ARG A 811 -10.25 -5.63 18.15
N GLY A 812 -9.16 -6.37 17.88
CA GLY A 812 -7.98 -5.84 17.20
C GLY A 812 -8.32 -5.27 15.82
N LEU A 813 -9.08 -5.99 15.00
CA LEU A 813 -9.53 -5.51 13.69
C LEU A 813 -10.40 -4.25 13.80
N THR A 814 -11.32 -4.21 14.76
CA THR A 814 -12.17 -3.03 15.02
C THR A 814 -11.32 -1.82 15.42
N GLU A 815 -10.32 -2.00 16.28
CA GLU A 815 -9.39 -0.94 16.69
C GLU A 815 -8.61 -0.39 15.50
N LYS A 816 -8.06 -1.27 14.67
CA LYS A 816 -7.30 -0.91 13.45
C LYS A 816 -8.18 -0.15 12.46
N LEU A 817 -9.42 -0.59 12.27
CA LEU A 817 -10.37 0.06 11.36
C LEU A 817 -10.81 1.43 11.89
N LEU A 818 -11.12 1.55 13.19
CA LEU A 818 -11.44 2.84 13.82
C LEU A 818 -10.27 3.82 13.73
N THR A 819 -9.05 3.35 14.00
CA THR A 819 -7.82 4.14 13.93
C THR A 819 -7.62 4.69 12.52
N TYR A 820 -7.81 3.87 11.48
CA TYR A 820 -7.78 4.31 10.10
C TYR A 820 -8.91 5.28 9.74
N ALA A 821 -10.14 4.98 10.17
CA ALA A 821 -11.33 5.76 9.84
C ALA A 821 -11.30 7.16 10.47
N ALA A 822 -10.97 7.24 11.76
CA ALA A 822 -10.86 8.50 12.48
C ALA A 822 -9.55 9.24 12.15
N GLY A 823 -8.49 8.52 11.77
CA GLY A 823 -7.15 9.09 11.55
C GLY A 823 -6.51 9.64 12.82
N ARG A 824 -6.83 9.02 13.95
CA ARG A 824 -6.25 9.28 15.27
C ARG A 824 -6.12 7.99 16.05
N THR A 825 -5.30 8.01 17.08
CA THR A 825 -5.16 6.86 17.99
C THR A 825 -6.43 6.67 18.82
N MET A 826 -6.78 5.41 19.11
CA MET A 826 -7.90 5.11 20.01
C MET A 826 -7.51 5.42 21.46
N THR A 827 -8.36 6.21 22.09
CA THR A 827 -8.25 6.61 23.49
C THR A 827 -9.05 5.67 24.37
N TYR A 828 -8.89 5.80 25.68
CA TYR A 828 -9.57 4.95 26.63
C TYR A 828 -11.11 5.09 26.57
N ARG A 829 -11.64 6.30 26.32
CA ARG A 829 -13.07 6.57 26.07
C ARG A 829 -13.65 5.76 24.90
N ASP A 830 -12.83 5.49 23.88
CA ASP A 830 -13.27 4.78 22.68
C ASP A 830 -13.47 3.28 22.94
N HIS A 831 -12.82 2.71 23.97
CA HIS A 831 -12.80 1.26 24.22
C HIS A 831 -14.20 0.70 24.50
N GLY A 832 -15.04 1.43 25.23
CA GLY A 832 -16.39 0.96 25.52
C GLY A 832 -17.25 0.78 24.27
N GLU A 833 -17.07 1.65 23.26
CA GLU A 833 -17.77 1.51 21.98
C GLU A 833 -17.10 0.47 21.08
N LEU A 834 -15.77 0.44 21.02
CA LEU A 834 -14.98 -0.55 20.30
C LEU A 834 -15.36 -1.98 20.71
N GLU A 835 -15.39 -2.27 22.00
CA GLU A 835 -15.78 -3.58 22.55
C GLU A 835 -17.23 -3.93 22.16
N ARG A 836 -18.14 -2.97 22.19
CA ARG A 836 -19.54 -3.21 21.75
C ARG A 836 -19.62 -3.56 20.27
N MET A 837 -18.87 -2.88 19.41
CA MET A 837 -18.85 -3.16 17.96
C MET A 837 -18.22 -4.52 17.67
N ALA A 838 -17.08 -4.83 18.28
CA ALA A 838 -16.43 -6.13 18.12
C ALA A 838 -17.33 -7.29 18.57
N ASN A 839 -17.97 -7.17 19.74
CA ASN A 839 -18.89 -8.17 20.25
C ASN A 839 -20.15 -8.30 19.39
N ARG A 840 -20.74 -7.18 18.96
CA ARG A 840 -21.87 -7.18 18.03
C ARG A 840 -21.51 -7.93 16.76
N ALA A 841 -20.32 -7.67 16.22
CA ALA A 841 -19.92 -8.26 14.96
C ALA A 841 -19.89 -9.79 15.01
N LEU A 842 -19.44 -10.36 16.13
CA LEU A 842 -19.42 -11.80 16.34
C LEU A 842 -20.79 -12.40 16.70
N LEU A 843 -21.60 -11.70 17.50
CA LEU A 843 -22.89 -12.21 17.98
C LEU A 843 -23.99 -12.15 16.90
N GLU A 844 -24.02 -11.07 16.12
CA GLU A 844 -25.01 -10.84 15.06
C GLU A 844 -24.55 -11.43 13.71
N GLY A 845 -23.33 -11.96 13.64
CA GLY A 845 -22.75 -12.50 12.41
C GLY A 845 -22.50 -11.42 11.35
N HIS A 846 -22.22 -10.19 11.77
CA HIS A 846 -21.86 -9.11 10.87
C HIS A 846 -20.53 -9.41 10.20
N GLY A 847 -20.50 -9.26 8.87
CA GLY A 847 -19.28 -9.37 8.10
C GLY A 847 -18.47 -8.08 8.10
N PHE A 848 -17.40 -8.07 7.32
CA PHE A 848 -16.48 -6.92 7.25
C PHE A 848 -17.15 -5.64 6.73
N ARG A 849 -18.10 -5.74 5.78
CA ARG A 849 -18.86 -4.59 5.27
C ARG A 849 -19.71 -3.96 6.35
N ASN A 850 -20.40 -4.79 7.13
CA ASN A 850 -21.20 -4.32 8.27
C ASN A 850 -20.33 -3.64 9.32
N LEU A 851 -19.13 -4.17 9.61
CA LEU A 851 -18.20 -3.52 10.54
C LEU A 851 -17.78 -2.13 10.05
N ILE A 852 -17.55 -1.94 8.76
CA ILE A 852 -17.26 -0.62 8.16
C ILE A 852 -18.44 0.35 8.38
N VAL A 853 -19.67 -0.13 8.20
CA VAL A 853 -20.90 0.65 8.44
C VAL A 853 -21.04 0.99 9.92
N ASP A 854 -20.86 0.01 10.82
CA ASP A 854 -20.92 0.17 12.28
C ASP A 854 -19.91 1.24 12.75
N VAL A 855 -18.68 1.20 12.22
CA VAL A 855 -17.66 2.23 12.46
C VAL A 855 -18.13 3.61 11.98
N ALA A 856 -18.67 3.72 10.77
CA ALA A 856 -19.05 5.02 10.21
C ALA A 856 -20.23 5.70 10.94
N ILE A 857 -21.09 4.92 11.60
CA ILE A 857 -22.22 5.45 12.41
C ILE A 857 -21.89 5.57 13.89
N SER A 858 -20.68 5.18 14.31
CA SER A 858 -20.28 5.14 15.71
C SER A 858 -20.10 6.55 16.31
N GLU A 859 -20.19 6.63 17.64
CA GLU A 859 -19.91 7.84 18.39
C GLU A 859 -18.45 8.29 18.20
N VAL A 860 -17.49 7.36 18.22
CA VAL A 860 -16.07 7.59 17.94
C VAL A 860 -15.87 8.27 16.57
N PHE A 861 -16.58 7.82 15.54
CA PHE A 861 -16.42 8.37 14.19
C PHE A 861 -17.21 9.67 13.98
N THR A 862 -18.33 9.86 14.66
CA THR A 862 -19.18 11.06 14.51
C THR A 862 -18.79 12.20 15.45
N ASN A 863 -17.88 11.94 16.38
CA ASN A 863 -17.32 12.93 17.31
C ASN A 863 -15.80 13.08 17.13
N ARG A 864 -15.25 14.12 17.73
CA ARG A 864 -13.82 14.44 17.73
C ARG A 864 -13.03 13.61 18.74
#